data_AF-A0A101WXI4-F1
#
_entry.id   AF-A0A101WXI4-F1
#
_cell.length_a   1.000
_cell.length_b   1.000
_cell.length_c   1.000
_cell.angle_alpha   90.00
_cell.angle_beta   90.00
_cell.angle_gamma   90.00
#
_symmetry.space_group_name_H-M   'P 1'
#
loop_
_entity.id
_entity.type
_entity.pdbx_description
1 polymer ?
#
loop_
_entity_poly.entity_id
_entity_poly.type
_entity_poly.pdbx_seq_one_letter_code
_entity_poly.pdbx_strand_id
1 'polypeptide(L)'
;MVGKITKSMLVIITLSILLIIILTLIPGINAQQAPPMPQTINIYEVPRDQIAQYFASGKIDVFLNPWAIPVNVLQQLQQNPNVTFVSPGLISAYDLLFNPYPSNTTFNPFAYWQVRFLMNYLVDRDRIVTQVFFGNAVPMYDWPSAFALYSQLLVEDFVASYNIHYDPVYVNESLYSFFTYLNQTDPVWHGRILYINHKWYYIPPNSTTPQPVTIIFFIRQDDPYRYQIGQIFMTELQNLGFTVKPIYGTLRQALTVVYGSNPADMEWQIYTEAWSISPMPWDTGGGAAFCASWYGNMPGWGEAGFWQYTNSTIDTLTSWIANGNFTSLDQFKGYSRVALGDCFQQAVRVWLVSRAVGYPVVKGFSNYLPSVLGLESFNPIGVKFAYVMSHPSVLNVGMLHVTQYPWDPIGWILSIDTYSSDVYNEWLFDSFAAYSPFTGGPMPYRGAWRVIINLQSSAPQYPVPPDAVIWNATLQKWVPVGPGKMARDIVYLYFNGTWLGTEWQDGSPITMADVAFFYYLLFDLAQGAPDLGAWASQISDLQGIVQPTVSPIIGMQFFPNGTVVIYSNYWFPDPNIVAGYFAPGELSMLVPWYVYASMMEAYKEGKGAFTSSEAQALNTHQLDLTAPDDAKMLAGILSNWAQTGYIWDNGSWA
;
A
#
# COMPACT_ATOMS: atom_id res chain seq x y z
N MET A 1 -68.85 13.34 47.39
CA MET A 1 -68.92 12.63 46.10
C MET A 1 -67.79 11.61 46.07
N VAL A 2 -68.08 10.36 46.41
CA VAL A 2 -67.11 9.26 46.34
C VAL A 2 -67.24 8.65 44.95
N GLY A 3 -66.31 9.00 44.06
CA GLY A 3 -66.28 8.47 42.69
C GLY A 3 -65.95 6.99 42.72
N LYS A 4 -66.83 6.15 42.16
CA LYS A 4 -66.56 4.71 41.97
C LYS A 4 -65.39 4.55 41.02
N ILE A 5 -64.26 4.06 41.53
CA ILE A 5 -63.14 3.60 40.70
C ILE A 5 -63.65 2.43 39.86
N THR A 6 -63.71 2.61 38.55
CA THR A 6 -64.12 1.56 37.62
C THR A 6 -63.00 0.54 37.44
N LYS A 7 -63.35 -0.72 37.12
CA LYS A 7 -62.37 -1.80 36.89
C LYS A 7 -61.27 -1.40 35.91
N SER A 8 -61.61 -0.62 34.87
CA SER A 8 -60.65 -0.11 33.88
C SER A 8 -59.63 0.85 34.48
N MET A 9 -60.04 1.69 35.42
CA MET A 9 -59.15 2.63 36.10
C MET A 9 -58.21 1.92 37.08
N LEU A 10 -58.68 0.84 37.72
CA LEU A 10 -57.84 -0.02 38.55
C LEU A 10 -56.78 -0.73 37.69
N VAL A 11 -57.16 -1.27 36.53
CA VAL A 11 -56.23 -1.94 35.58
C VAL A 11 -55.16 -0.99 35.06
N ILE A 12 -55.51 0.26 34.73
CA ILE A 12 -54.54 1.28 34.28
C ILE A 12 -53.56 1.62 35.40
N ILE A 13 -54.04 1.79 36.63
CA ILE A 13 -53.17 2.06 37.79
C ILE A 13 -52.26 0.87 38.06
N THR A 14 -52.77 -0.37 37.99
CA THR A 14 -51.96 -1.58 38.19
C THR A 14 -50.90 -1.73 37.09
N LEU A 15 -51.25 -1.50 35.82
CA LEU A 15 -50.29 -1.52 34.70
C LEU A 15 -49.25 -0.42 34.80
N SER A 16 -49.63 0.78 35.25
CA SER A 16 -48.70 1.91 35.42
C SER A 16 -47.72 1.63 36.56
N ILE A 17 -48.19 1.05 37.67
CA ILE A 17 -47.33 0.64 38.79
C ILE A 17 -46.43 -0.52 38.37
N LEU A 18 -46.94 -1.51 37.60
CA LEU A 18 -46.13 -2.59 37.06
C LEU A 18 -45.04 -2.07 36.11
N LEU A 19 -45.37 -1.09 35.27
CA LEU A 19 -44.42 -0.47 34.33
C LEU A 19 -43.33 0.32 35.07
N ILE A 20 -43.69 1.05 36.13
CA ILE A 20 -42.74 1.75 36.99
C ILE A 20 -41.83 0.76 37.72
N ILE A 21 -42.37 -0.34 38.25
CA ILE A 21 -41.59 -1.40 38.91
C ILE A 21 -40.68 -2.13 37.91
N ILE A 22 -41.14 -2.38 36.68
CA ILE A 22 -40.31 -2.97 35.61
C ILE A 22 -39.19 -1.99 35.21
N LEU A 23 -39.46 -0.69 35.13
CA LEU A 23 -38.46 0.33 34.83
C LEU A 23 -37.43 0.53 35.97
N THR A 24 -37.79 0.30 37.23
CA THR A 24 -36.87 0.41 38.37
C THR A 24 -36.13 -0.89 38.70
N LEU A 25 -36.58 -2.04 38.17
CA LEU A 25 -35.93 -3.35 38.33
C LEU A 25 -35.04 -3.75 37.14
N ILE A 26 -34.93 -2.92 36.09
CA ILE A 26 -33.81 -3.06 35.16
C ILE A 26 -32.56 -2.71 35.98
N PRO A 27 -31.68 -3.68 36.29
CA PRO A 27 -30.41 -3.35 36.92
C PRO A 27 -29.80 -2.26 36.05
N GLY A 28 -29.48 -1.11 36.68
CA GLY A 28 -28.98 0.05 35.98
C GLY A 28 -28.01 -0.41 34.92
N ILE A 29 -28.27 -0.04 33.66
CA ILE A 29 -27.30 -0.20 32.60
C ILE A 29 -26.06 0.50 33.15
N ASN A 30 -25.13 -0.29 33.70
CA ASN A 30 -23.81 0.21 33.99
C ASN A 30 -23.34 0.65 32.63
N ALA A 31 -23.37 1.97 32.39
CA ALA A 31 -22.59 2.56 31.34
C ALA A 31 -21.19 2.03 31.61
N GLN A 32 -20.78 1.03 30.82
CA GLN A 32 -19.48 0.41 30.94
C GLN A 32 -18.51 1.57 30.92
N GLN A 33 -17.79 1.79 32.02
CA GLN A 33 -16.79 2.86 32.07
C GLN A 33 -15.95 2.72 30.81
N ALA A 34 -15.86 3.81 30.04
CA ALA A 34 -15.08 3.79 28.81
C ALA A 34 -13.70 3.21 29.16
N PRO A 35 -13.17 2.27 28.35
CA PRO A 35 -11.87 1.70 28.62
C PRO A 35 -10.85 2.83 28.80
N PRO A 36 -9.87 2.69 29.70
CA PRO A 36 -8.83 3.68 29.85
C PRO A 36 -8.16 3.99 28.50
N MET A 37 -7.90 5.26 28.24
CA MET A 37 -7.19 5.71 27.04
C MET A 37 -5.95 6.50 27.49
N PRO A 38 -4.77 6.22 26.91
CA PRO A 38 -3.57 7.00 27.22
C PRO A 38 -3.81 8.47 26.93
N GLN A 39 -3.36 9.33 27.85
CA GLN A 39 -3.36 10.79 27.69
C GLN A 39 -2.00 11.28 27.16
N THR A 40 -0.99 10.42 27.18
CA THR A 40 0.35 10.71 26.70
C THR A 40 0.88 9.49 25.96
N ILE A 41 1.33 9.71 24.72
CA ILE A 41 2.03 8.72 23.92
C ILE A 41 3.49 9.17 23.81
N ASN A 42 4.40 8.36 24.34
CA ASN A 42 5.82 8.58 24.16
C ASN A 42 6.32 7.67 23.05
N ILE A 43 6.85 8.23 21.98
CA ILE A 43 7.38 7.47 20.84
C ILE A 43 8.91 7.55 20.88
N TYR A 44 9.56 6.40 20.89
CA TYR A 44 11.00 6.27 21.00
C TYR A 44 11.57 5.64 19.74
N GLU A 45 12.62 6.25 19.20
CA GLU A 45 13.47 5.58 18.23
C GLU A 45 14.34 4.53 18.94
N VAL A 46 14.25 3.27 18.51
CA VAL A 46 14.91 2.12 19.15
C VAL A 46 15.77 1.38 18.13
N PRO A 47 17.11 1.37 18.31
CA PRO A 47 18.01 0.57 17.48
C PRO A 47 17.65 -0.92 17.53
N ARG A 48 17.79 -1.62 16.39
CA ARG A 48 17.36 -3.03 16.23
C ARG A 48 17.94 -3.97 17.28
N ASP A 49 19.20 -3.77 17.64
CA ASP A 49 19.95 -4.58 18.62
C ASP A 49 19.57 -4.27 20.08
N GLN A 50 18.91 -3.15 20.35
CA GLN A 50 18.52 -2.70 21.68
C GLN A 50 17.06 -2.97 22.03
N ILE A 51 16.23 -3.44 21.10
CA ILE A 51 14.79 -3.66 21.32
C ILE A 51 14.55 -4.52 22.57
N ALA A 52 15.26 -5.64 22.73
CA ALA A 52 15.12 -6.51 23.89
C ALA A 52 15.50 -5.81 25.22
N GLN A 53 16.52 -4.95 25.21
CA GLN A 53 16.92 -4.16 26.37
C GLN A 53 15.86 -3.11 26.73
N TYR A 54 15.24 -2.47 25.75
CA TYR A 54 14.19 -1.48 25.97
C TYR A 54 12.98 -2.11 26.66
N PHE A 55 12.56 -3.31 26.23
CA PHE A 55 11.54 -4.09 26.95
C PHE A 55 12.00 -4.51 28.35
N ALA A 56 13.24 -5.01 28.50
CA ALA A 56 13.75 -5.48 29.79
C ALA A 56 13.87 -4.36 30.84
N SER A 57 14.13 -3.12 30.39
CA SER A 57 14.19 -1.93 31.25
C SER A 57 12.82 -1.30 31.55
N GLY A 58 11.75 -1.72 30.87
CA GLY A 58 10.43 -1.09 30.96
C GLY A 58 10.35 0.27 30.27
N LYS A 59 11.25 0.57 29.32
CA LYS A 59 11.25 1.84 28.59
C LYS A 59 10.20 1.89 27.48
N ILE A 60 9.78 0.73 26.95
CA ILE A 60 8.73 0.60 25.94
C ILE A 60 7.75 -0.50 26.34
N ASP A 61 6.51 -0.31 25.91
CA ASP A 61 5.37 -1.20 26.14
C ASP A 61 5.04 -2.04 24.92
N VAL A 62 5.30 -1.50 23.74
CA VAL A 62 5.10 -2.13 22.43
C VAL A 62 6.22 -1.67 21.52
N PHE A 63 6.62 -2.53 20.58
CA PHE A 63 7.48 -2.13 19.47
C PHE A 63 6.70 -2.30 18.16
N LEU A 64 6.44 -1.18 17.48
CA LEU A 64 5.93 -1.20 16.11
C LEU A 64 7.08 -1.54 15.17
N ASN A 65 6.79 -2.05 13.98
CA ASN A 65 7.77 -2.54 13.00
C ASN A 65 8.42 -3.89 13.37
N PRO A 66 7.65 -4.95 13.70
CA PRO A 66 8.19 -6.25 14.11
C PRO A 66 9.00 -6.92 12.99
N TRP A 67 8.81 -6.48 11.74
CA TRP A 67 9.62 -6.86 10.60
C TRP A 67 11.09 -6.38 10.71
N ALA A 68 11.38 -5.35 11.50
CA ALA A 68 12.74 -4.88 11.73
C ALA A 68 13.50 -5.75 12.75
N ILE A 69 12.82 -6.58 13.54
CA ILE A 69 13.40 -7.36 14.64
C ILE A 69 14.30 -8.46 14.07
N PRO A 70 15.61 -8.44 14.36
CA PRO A 70 16.52 -9.53 14.00
C PRO A 70 16.22 -10.81 14.77
N VAL A 71 16.52 -11.97 14.20
CA VAL A 71 16.25 -13.29 14.81
C VAL A 71 16.84 -13.43 16.21
N ASN A 72 18.09 -13.01 16.43
CA ASN A 72 18.74 -13.10 17.73
C ASN A 72 18.03 -12.25 18.80
N VAL A 73 17.47 -11.11 18.39
CA VAL A 73 16.70 -10.23 19.28
C VAL A 73 15.31 -10.81 19.53
N LEU A 74 14.67 -11.40 18.51
CA LEU A 74 13.42 -12.13 18.67
C LEU A 74 13.56 -13.27 19.70
N GLN A 75 14.64 -14.04 19.65
CA GLN A 75 14.94 -15.10 20.63
C GLN A 75 15.09 -14.55 22.06
N GLN A 76 15.72 -13.37 22.23
CA GLN A 76 15.82 -12.72 23.54
C GLN A 76 14.46 -12.26 24.05
N LEU A 77 13.63 -11.66 23.17
CA LEU A 77 12.27 -11.24 23.51
C LEU A 77 11.41 -12.43 23.94
N GLN A 78 11.52 -13.57 23.25
CA GLN A 78 10.81 -14.81 23.60
C GLN A 78 11.23 -15.39 24.97
N GLN A 79 12.44 -15.07 25.45
CA GLN A 79 12.91 -15.46 26.78
C GLN A 79 12.50 -14.48 27.89
N ASN A 80 12.05 -13.27 27.54
CA ASN A 80 11.62 -12.27 28.52
C ASN A 80 10.22 -12.62 29.05
N PRO A 81 10.05 -12.95 30.35
CA PRO A 81 8.76 -13.37 30.89
C PRO A 81 7.72 -12.24 30.93
N ASN A 82 8.11 -10.98 30.71
CA ASN A 82 7.21 -9.84 30.63
C ASN A 82 6.76 -9.53 29.19
N VAL A 83 7.33 -10.17 28.17
CA VAL A 83 6.98 -9.94 26.77
C VAL A 83 6.05 -11.04 26.27
N THR A 84 5.03 -10.64 25.53
CA THR A 84 4.14 -11.51 24.76
C THR A 84 4.08 -11.01 23.32
N PHE A 85 3.59 -11.83 22.40
CA PHE A 85 3.44 -11.46 21.00
C PHE A 85 1.97 -11.46 20.62
N VAL A 86 1.54 -10.41 19.92
CA VAL A 86 0.14 -10.24 19.49
C VAL A 86 0.05 -10.02 17.99
N SER A 87 -1.14 -10.29 17.44
CA SER A 87 -1.54 -10.00 16.05
C SER A 87 -0.48 -10.35 14.99
N PRO A 88 -0.27 -11.62 14.62
CA PRO A 88 0.59 -11.94 13.49
C PRO A 88 -0.09 -11.46 12.19
N GLY A 89 0.41 -10.37 11.62
CA GLY A 89 0.03 -9.94 10.27
C GLY A 89 0.96 -10.56 9.24
N LEU A 90 0.41 -10.95 8.09
CA LEU A 90 1.21 -11.13 6.89
C LEU A 90 1.42 -9.73 6.31
N ILE A 91 2.56 -9.12 6.65
CA ILE A 91 2.84 -7.72 6.36
C ILE A 91 3.93 -7.54 5.30
N SER A 92 4.60 -8.63 4.93
CA SER A 92 5.61 -8.60 3.87
C SER A 92 5.72 -9.92 3.13
N ALA A 93 6.16 -9.86 1.88
CA ALA A 93 6.45 -11.03 1.05
C ALA A 93 7.85 -10.92 0.45
N TYR A 94 8.45 -12.07 0.17
CA TYR A 94 9.79 -12.21 -0.37
C TYR A 94 9.72 -12.98 -1.68
N ASP A 95 10.49 -12.54 -2.68
CA ASP A 95 10.54 -13.17 -4.00
C ASP A 95 11.96 -13.13 -4.59
N LEU A 96 12.15 -13.91 -5.65
CA LEU A 96 13.29 -13.78 -6.55
C LEU A 96 12.81 -13.17 -7.86
N LEU A 97 13.33 -11.98 -8.18
CA LEU A 97 13.09 -11.32 -9.46
C LEU A 97 14.11 -11.79 -10.49
N PHE A 98 13.63 -12.23 -11.64
CA PHE A 98 14.47 -12.66 -12.75
C PHE A 98 14.48 -11.61 -13.87
N ASN A 99 15.64 -11.36 -14.47
CA ASN A 99 15.76 -10.55 -15.69
C ASN A 99 15.47 -11.44 -16.93
N PRO A 100 14.34 -11.23 -17.63
CA PRO A 100 13.92 -12.07 -18.74
C PRO A 100 14.41 -11.55 -20.10
N TYR A 101 15.38 -10.64 -20.15
CA TYR A 101 15.86 -10.08 -21.40
C TYR A 101 16.38 -11.17 -22.35
N PRO A 102 15.84 -11.29 -23.58
CA PRO A 102 16.28 -12.27 -24.57
C PRO A 102 17.53 -11.77 -25.30
N SER A 103 18.66 -11.73 -24.60
CA SER A 103 19.94 -11.33 -25.17
C SER A 103 20.31 -12.21 -26.37
N ASN A 104 20.84 -11.58 -27.41
CA ASN A 104 21.39 -12.25 -28.59
C ASN A 104 22.94 -12.28 -28.58
N THR A 105 23.59 -11.85 -27.51
CA THR A 105 25.05 -11.86 -27.36
C THR A 105 25.51 -12.79 -26.25
N THR A 106 24.70 -12.91 -25.18
CA THR A 106 24.97 -13.71 -24.00
C THR A 106 23.80 -14.65 -23.77
N PHE A 107 24.05 -15.95 -23.61
CA PHE A 107 22.96 -16.89 -23.32
C PHE A 107 22.37 -16.61 -21.94
N ASN A 108 21.12 -16.15 -21.90
CA ASN A 108 20.36 -15.91 -20.68
C ASN A 108 19.28 -17.00 -20.51
N PRO A 109 19.49 -18.00 -19.64
CA PRO A 109 18.47 -19.00 -19.34
C PRO A 109 17.11 -18.43 -18.95
N PHE A 110 17.12 -17.30 -18.24
CA PHE A 110 15.91 -16.69 -17.71
C PHE A 110 15.12 -15.89 -18.74
N ALA A 111 15.60 -15.77 -19.98
CA ALA A 111 14.78 -15.28 -21.08
C ALA A 111 13.57 -16.18 -21.36
N TYR A 112 13.68 -17.48 -21.04
CA TYR A 112 12.65 -18.48 -21.27
C TYR A 112 11.80 -18.68 -20.01
N TRP A 113 10.49 -18.48 -20.12
CA TRP A 113 9.57 -18.61 -18.99
C TRP A 113 9.60 -20.02 -18.38
N GLN A 114 9.84 -21.07 -19.17
CA GLN A 114 9.94 -22.45 -18.69
C GLN A 114 11.06 -22.62 -17.67
N VAL A 115 12.21 -21.97 -17.89
CA VAL A 115 13.34 -22.00 -16.95
C VAL A 115 12.99 -21.26 -15.68
N ARG A 116 12.40 -20.07 -15.80
CA ARG A 116 11.94 -19.29 -14.63
C ARG A 116 10.90 -20.07 -13.83
N PHE A 117 9.93 -20.69 -14.50
CA PHE A 117 8.88 -21.47 -13.87
C PHE A 117 9.44 -22.68 -13.12
N LEU A 118 10.44 -23.38 -13.67
CA LEU A 118 11.13 -24.48 -12.98
C LEU A 118 11.78 -24.04 -11.66
N MET A 119 12.14 -22.76 -11.51
CA MET A 119 12.72 -22.28 -10.25
C MET A 119 11.72 -22.37 -9.08
N ASN A 120 10.40 -22.44 -9.33
CA ASN A 120 9.42 -22.74 -8.30
C ASN A 120 9.68 -24.08 -7.60
N TYR A 121 10.23 -25.08 -8.31
CA TYR A 121 10.59 -26.39 -7.77
C TYR A 121 12.04 -26.44 -7.24
N LEU A 122 12.85 -25.42 -7.50
CA LEU A 122 14.22 -25.31 -6.98
C LEU A 122 14.27 -24.55 -5.64
N VAL A 123 13.26 -23.73 -5.35
CA VAL A 123 13.16 -23.02 -4.08
C VAL A 123 12.62 -23.95 -2.99
N ASP A 124 13.47 -24.25 -2.00
CA ASP A 124 13.08 -24.93 -0.76
C ASP A 124 12.41 -23.97 0.23
N ARG A 125 11.11 -23.76 0.06
CA ARG A 125 10.32 -22.84 0.91
C ARG A 125 10.26 -23.30 2.37
N ASP A 126 10.22 -24.61 2.63
CA ASP A 126 10.23 -25.15 4.00
C ASP A 126 11.54 -24.86 4.70
N ARG A 127 12.67 -25.00 4.00
CA ARG A 127 13.99 -24.59 4.51
C ARG A 127 14.07 -23.09 4.75
N ILE A 128 13.53 -22.26 3.87
CA ILE A 128 13.46 -20.81 4.09
C ILE A 128 12.66 -20.50 5.35
N VAL A 129 11.46 -21.08 5.51
CA VAL A 129 10.62 -20.88 6.71
C VAL A 129 11.36 -21.31 7.98
N THR A 130 11.95 -22.51 7.99
CA THR A 130 12.54 -23.10 9.20
C THR A 130 13.92 -22.54 9.55
N GLN A 131 14.80 -22.32 8.57
CA GLN A 131 16.20 -21.93 8.80
C GLN A 131 16.43 -20.42 8.68
N VAL A 132 15.66 -19.71 7.86
CA VAL A 132 15.83 -18.26 7.64
C VAL A 132 14.87 -17.46 8.52
N PHE A 133 13.60 -17.85 8.56
CA PHE A 133 12.57 -17.16 9.35
C PHE A 133 12.25 -17.80 10.71
N PHE A 134 12.86 -18.95 11.03
CA PHE A 134 12.68 -19.65 12.30
C PHE A 134 11.21 -19.91 12.64
N GLY A 135 10.40 -20.23 11.63
CA GLY A 135 8.95 -20.49 11.74
C GLY A 135 8.06 -19.25 11.68
N ASN A 136 8.61 -18.03 11.55
CA ASN A 136 7.85 -16.77 11.50
C ASN A 136 7.52 -16.33 10.06
N ALA A 137 7.22 -17.29 9.20
CA ALA A 137 6.81 -17.06 7.83
C ALA A 137 6.00 -18.26 7.32
N VAL A 138 5.22 -18.05 6.27
CA VAL A 138 4.46 -19.09 5.57
C VAL A 138 4.90 -19.14 4.11
N PRO A 139 4.94 -20.32 3.47
CA PRO A 139 5.24 -20.42 2.04
C PRO A 139 4.28 -19.58 1.18
N MET A 140 4.82 -18.95 0.14
CA MET A 140 4.06 -18.22 -0.88
C MET A 140 4.49 -18.73 -2.25
N TYR A 141 3.54 -19.12 -3.08
CA TYR A 141 3.80 -19.75 -4.39
C TYR A 141 3.52 -18.81 -5.56
N ASP A 142 2.56 -17.92 -5.39
CA ASP A 142 2.06 -17.01 -6.41
C ASP A 142 1.56 -15.71 -5.77
N TRP A 143 1.35 -14.71 -6.61
CA TRP A 143 0.60 -13.50 -6.26
C TRP A 143 -0.89 -13.73 -6.59
N PRO A 144 -1.86 -13.29 -5.76
CA PRO A 144 -1.71 -12.45 -4.57
C PRO A 144 -1.63 -13.17 -3.22
N SER A 145 -1.85 -14.49 -3.17
CA SER A 145 -1.87 -15.28 -1.93
C SER A 145 -2.82 -14.66 -0.88
N ALA A 146 -2.46 -14.72 0.40
CA ALA A 146 -3.24 -14.20 1.51
C ALA A 146 -3.43 -12.66 1.48
N PHE A 147 -2.71 -11.92 0.64
CA PHE A 147 -2.83 -10.47 0.52
C PHE A 147 -4.03 -10.05 -0.33
N ALA A 148 -4.59 -10.93 -1.16
CA ALA A 148 -5.89 -10.70 -1.78
C ALA A 148 -6.69 -12.00 -1.94
N LEU A 149 -7.20 -12.49 -0.80
CA LEU A 149 -7.76 -13.82 -0.69
C LEU A 149 -8.87 -14.11 -1.72
N TYR A 150 -9.76 -13.16 -2.02
CA TYR A 150 -10.82 -13.41 -3.00
C TYR A 150 -10.29 -13.57 -4.43
N SER A 151 -9.17 -12.92 -4.75
CA SER A 151 -8.50 -13.08 -6.05
C SER A 151 -7.66 -14.35 -6.09
N GLN A 152 -7.02 -14.73 -4.97
CA GLN A 152 -6.33 -16.01 -4.84
C GLN A 152 -7.27 -17.18 -5.12
N LEU A 153 -8.47 -17.15 -4.53
CA LEU A 153 -9.48 -18.20 -4.74
C LEU A 153 -9.90 -18.38 -6.22
N LEU A 154 -9.63 -17.41 -7.10
CA LEU A 154 -9.91 -17.53 -8.54
C LEU A 154 -8.88 -18.38 -9.29
N VAL A 155 -7.66 -18.47 -8.76
CA VAL A 155 -6.50 -19.14 -9.39
C VAL A 155 -5.96 -20.31 -8.57
N GLU A 156 -6.40 -20.49 -7.33
CA GLU A 156 -5.91 -21.54 -6.43
C GLU A 156 -5.94 -22.94 -7.08
N ASP A 157 -7.05 -23.33 -7.70
CA ASP A 157 -7.14 -24.64 -8.38
C ASP A 157 -6.09 -24.80 -9.50
N PHE A 158 -5.80 -23.72 -10.23
CA PHE A 158 -4.80 -23.71 -11.29
C PHE A 158 -3.39 -23.82 -10.70
N VAL A 159 -3.07 -23.03 -9.68
CA VAL A 159 -1.75 -23.06 -9.01
C VAL A 159 -1.52 -24.41 -8.34
N ALA A 160 -2.49 -24.91 -7.57
CA ALA A 160 -2.42 -26.20 -6.90
C ALA A 160 -2.25 -27.37 -7.88
N SER A 161 -2.77 -27.27 -9.12
CA SER A 161 -2.61 -28.32 -10.14
C SER A 161 -1.15 -28.58 -10.54
N TYR A 162 -0.26 -27.60 -10.36
CA TYR A 162 1.18 -27.78 -10.61
C TYR A 162 1.89 -28.55 -9.50
N ASN A 163 1.25 -28.72 -8.33
CA ASN A 163 1.82 -29.41 -7.18
C ASN A 163 3.26 -28.93 -6.89
N ILE A 164 3.45 -27.61 -6.77
CA ILE A 164 4.79 -27.03 -6.54
C ILE A 164 5.35 -27.58 -5.22
N HIS A 165 6.55 -28.16 -5.27
CA HIS A 165 7.32 -28.63 -4.12
C HIS A 165 8.80 -28.58 -4.48
N TYR A 166 9.67 -28.65 -3.47
CA TYR A 166 11.11 -28.69 -3.70
C TYR A 166 11.53 -30.02 -4.31
N ASP A 167 11.98 -29.99 -5.57
CA ASP A 167 12.46 -31.15 -6.34
C ASP A 167 13.61 -30.74 -7.27
N PRO A 168 14.86 -30.64 -6.74
CA PRO A 168 16.02 -30.27 -7.54
C PRO A 168 16.39 -31.31 -8.60
N VAL A 169 15.97 -32.57 -8.44
CA VAL A 169 16.21 -33.64 -9.41
C VAL A 169 15.36 -33.41 -10.64
N TYR A 170 14.06 -33.19 -10.46
CA TYR A 170 13.13 -32.83 -11.53
C TYR A 170 13.58 -31.56 -12.26
N VAL A 171 14.03 -30.54 -11.54
CA VAL A 171 14.54 -29.30 -12.14
C VAL A 171 15.75 -29.57 -13.02
N ASN A 172 16.72 -30.34 -12.53
CA ASN A 172 17.93 -30.66 -13.28
C ASN A 172 17.63 -31.44 -14.58
N GLU A 173 16.77 -32.46 -14.52
CA GLU A 173 16.35 -33.25 -15.68
C GLU A 173 15.55 -32.42 -16.69
N SER A 174 14.63 -31.58 -16.21
CA SER A 174 13.79 -30.72 -17.03
C SER A 174 14.62 -29.62 -17.71
N LEU A 175 15.55 -29.00 -16.99
CA LEU A 175 16.45 -27.99 -17.52
C LEU A 175 17.37 -28.58 -18.60
N TYR A 176 17.95 -29.76 -18.35
CA TYR A 176 18.78 -30.45 -19.34
C TYR A 176 18.00 -30.76 -20.62
N SER A 177 16.78 -31.27 -20.48
CA SER A 177 15.89 -31.57 -21.60
C SER A 177 15.52 -30.31 -22.38
N PHE A 178 15.18 -29.22 -21.69
CA PHE A 178 14.81 -27.96 -22.32
C PHE A 178 15.99 -27.29 -23.03
N PHE A 179 17.18 -27.27 -22.43
CA PHE A 179 18.37 -26.75 -23.09
C PHE A 179 18.80 -27.58 -24.29
N THR A 180 18.62 -28.89 -24.25
CA THR A 180 18.82 -29.76 -25.42
C THR A 180 17.86 -29.40 -26.55
N TYR A 181 16.59 -29.14 -26.23
CA TYR A 181 15.61 -28.65 -27.19
C TYR A 181 16.00 -27.29 -27.77
N LEU A 182 16.37 -26.30 -26.95
CA LEU A 182 16.83 -24.99 -27.41
C LEU A 182 18.07 -25.11 -28.31
N ASN A 183 18.99 -26.01 -27.98
CA ASN A 183 20.17 -26.27 -28.80
C ASN A 183 19.82 -26.84 -30.20
N GLN A 184 18.59 -27.29 -30.42
CA GLN A 184 18.08 -27.78 -31.70
C GLN A 184 17.14 -26.81 -32.40
N THR A 185 16.48 -25.90 -31.69
CA THR A 185 15.36 -25.12 -32.23
C THR A 185 15.52 -23.61 -32.09
N ASP A 186 16.35 -23.13 -31.16
CA ASP A 186 16.45 -21.71 -30.87
C ASP A 186 17.13 -20.95 -32.02
N PRO A 187 16.56 -19.83 -32.50
CA PRO A 187 17.09 -19.11 -33.66
C PRO A 187 18.49 -18.52 -33.45
N VAL A 188 18.89 -18.25 -32.20
CA VAL A 188 20.20 -17.68 -31.87
C VAL A 188 21.12 -18.75 -31.30
N TRP A 189 20.60 -19.61 -30.42
CA TRP A 189 21.38 -20.51 -29.57
C TRP A 189 21.47 -21.95 -30.08
N HIS A 190 20.82 -22.28 -31.20
CA HIS A 190 20.98 -23.58 -31.86
C HIS A 190 22.46 -23.92 -32.08
N GLY A 191 22.86 -25.13 -31.67
CA GLY A 191 24.22 -25.66 -31.78
C GLY A 191 25.25 -24.95 -30.90
N ARG A 192 24.84 -24.05 -30.01
CA ARG A 192 25.73 -23.22 -29.19
C ARG A 192 25.63 -23.50 -27.70
N ILE A 193 24.67 -24.28 -27.22
CA ILE A 193 24.54 -24.65 -25.80
C ILE A 193 25.29 -25.95 -25.55
N LEU A 194 26.15 -25.96 -24.54
CA LEU A 194 27.06 -27.07 -24.25
C LEU A 194 26.96 -27.47 -22.78
N TYR A 195 27.07 -28.77 -22.51
CA TYR A 195 27.18 -29.32 -21.16
C TYR A 195 28.50 -30.08 -21.03
N ILE A 196 29.43 -29.56 -20.23
CA ILE A 196 30.81 -30.05 -20.12
C ILE A 196 31.14 -30.21 -18.65
N ASN A 197 31.55 -31.42 -18.22
CA ASN A 197 31.95 -31.72 -16.85
C ASN A 197 30.95 -31.22 -15.80
N HIS A 198 29.67 -31.55 -16.00
CA HIS A 198 28.55 -31.13 -15.14
C HIS A 198 28.34 -29.60 -15.05
N LYS A 199 28.78 -28.83 -16.04
CA LYS A 199 28.58 -27.39 -16.11
C LYS A 199 28.06 -26.94 -17.47
N TRP A 200 27.25 -25.88 -17.44
CA TRP A 200 26.69 -25.26 -18.63
C TRP A 200 27.64 -24.23 -19.23
N TYR A 201 27.84 -24.33 -20.54
CA TYR A 201 28.57 -23.38 -21.36
C TYR A 201 27.72 -22.99 -22.57
N TYR A 202 28.07 -21.88 -23.21
CA TYR A 202 27.53 -21.49 -24.49
C TYR A 202 28.63 -20.94 -25.40
N ILE A 203 28.42 -20.95 -26.71
CA ILE A 203 29.32 -20.31 -27.69
C ILE A 203 28.66 -19.00 -28.14
N PRO A 204 29.18 -17.82 -27.77
CA PRO A 204 28.63 -16.54 -28.21
C PRO A 204 28.50 -16.46 -29.73
N PRO A 205 27.49 -15.75 -30.27
CA PRO A 205 27.43 -15.50 -31.71
C PRO A 205 28.71 -14.82 -32.20
N ASN A 206 29.18 -15.21 -33.38
CA ASN A 206 30.47 -14.80 -33.94
C ASN A 206 31.73 -15.25 -33.16
N SER A 207 31.60 -16.16 -32.20
CA SER A 207 32.72 -16.84 -31.51
C SER A 207 32.73 -18.34 -31.81
N THR A 208 33.89 -18.97 -31.60
CA THR A 208 34.07 -20.43 -31.55
C THR A 208 34.49 -20.92 -30.17
N THR A 209 34.72 -20.01 -29.22
CA THR A 209 35.22 -20.33 -27.87
C THR A 209 34.05 -20.44 -26.89
N PRO A 210 33.86 -21.60 -26.25
CA PRO A 210 32.87 -21.76 -25.19
C PRO A 210 33.12 -20.81 -24.00
N GLN A 211 32.04 -20.26 -23.46
CA GLN A 211 32.01 -19.44 -22.25
C GLN A 211 31.05 -20.07 -21.24
N PRO A 212 31.33 -20.03 -19.93
CA PRO A 212 30.41 -20.56 -18.93
C PRO A 212 29.11 -19.76 -18.95
N VAL A 213 27.97 -20.45 -18.78
CA VAL A 213 26.70 -19.79 -18.51
C VAL A 213 26.79 -19.21 -17.10
N THR A 214 27.10 -17.92 -17.05
CA THR A 214 27.32 -17.17 -15.80
C THR A 214 26.05 -16.44 -15.43
N ILE A 215 25.51 -16.73 -14.25
CA ILE A 215 24.35 -16.06 -13.67
C ILE A 215 24.83 -14.96 -12.73
N ILE A 216 24.51 -13.71 -13.05
CA ILE A 216 24.82 -12.56 -12.17
C ILE A 216 23.69 -12.40 -11.16
N PHE A 217 23.97 -12.71 -9.90
CA PHE A 217 22.97 -12.74 -8.83
C PHE A 217 23.21 -11.60 -7.84
N PHE A 218 22.34 -10.59 -7.85
CA PHE A 218 22.37 -9.53 -6.85
C PHE A 218 21.72 -10.02 -5.55
N ILE A 219 22.49 -10.05 -4.47
CA ILE A 219 22.08 -10.50 -3.14
C ILE A 219 22.16 -9.32 -2.16
N ARG A 220 21.02 -9.01 -1.52
CA ARG A 220 20.93 -7.97 -0.49
C ARG A 220 21.68 -8.40 0.77
N GLN A 221 22.89 -7.89 0.97
CA GLN A 221 23.73 -8.26 2.12
C GLN A 221 23.41 -7.48 3.40
N ASP A 222 22.79 -6.31 3.26
CA ASP A 222 22.35 -5.44 4.35
C ASP A 222 21.07 -5.98 5.05
N ASP A 223 20.44 -6.98 4.45
CA ASP A 223 19.28 -7.68 5.00
C ASP A 223 19.66 -9.15 5.28
N PRO A 224 19.70 -9.59 6.55
CA PRO A 224 20.14 -10.93 6.90
C PRO A 224 19.24 -12.03 6.34
N TYR A 225 17.93 -11.77 6.14
CA TYR A 225 17.00 -12.76 5.59
C TYR A 225 17.26 -12.95 4.09
N ARG A 226 17.34 -11.84 3.33
CA ARG A 226 17.61 -11.89 1.89
C ARG A 226 19.01 -12.40 1.59
N TYR A 227 19.99 -12.06 2.42
CA TYR A 227 21.33 -12.63 2.31
C TYR A 227 21.30 -14.15 2.41
N GLN A 228 20.65 -14.71 3.43
CA GLN A 228 20.55 -16.16 3.62
C GLN A 228 19.77 -16.86 2.50
N ILE A 229 18.65 -16.27 2.05
CA ILE A 229 17.91 -16.75 0.87
C ILE A 229 18.83 -16.80 -0.35
N GLY A 230 19.58 -15.72 -0.61
CA GLY A 230 20.53 -15.64 -1.71
C GLY A 230 21.62 -16.71 -1.64
N GLN A 231 22.17 -17.00 -0.45
CA GLN A 231 23.16 -18.07 -0.26
C GLN A 231 22.59 -19.45 -0.58
N ILE A 232 21.37 -19.74 -0.08
CA ILE A 232 20.69 -21.02 -0.31
C ILE A 232 20.48 -21.19 -1.82
N PHE A 233 19.85 -20.21 -2.46
CA PHE A 233 19.50 -20.32 -3.89
C PHE A 233 20.73 -20.31 -4.81
N MET A 234 21.78 -19.55 -4.47
CA MET A 234 23.06 -19.59 -5.19
C MET A 234 23.65 -20.99 -5.21
N THR A 235 23.58 -21.70 -4.07
CA THR A 235 24.07 -23.08 -3.98
C THR A 235 23.28 -24.01 -4.90
N GLU A 236 21.94 -23.86 -4.94
CA GLU A 236 21.10 -24.66 -5.83
C GLU A 236 21.40 -24.39 -7.31
N LEU A 237 21.60 -23.14 -7.72
CA LEU A 237 22.00 -22.80 -9.09
C LEU A 237 23.36 -23.40 -9.47
N GLN A 238 24.33 -23.39 -8.54
CA GLN A 238 25.63 -24.03 -8.74
C GLN A 238 25.51 -25.55 -8.88
N ASN A 239 24.61 -26.19 -8.12
CA ASN A 239 24.32 -27.61 -8.21
C ASN A 239 23.69 -28.00 -9.57
N LEU A 240 22.93 -27.10 -10.20
CA LEU A 240 22.42 -27.27 -11.56
C LEU A 240 23.50 -27.09 -12.66
N GLY A 241 24.74 -26.80 -12.29
CA GLY A 241 25.87 -26.66 -13.21
C GLY A 241 26.05 -25.24 -13.76
N PHE A 242 25.34 -24.23 -13.24
CA PHE A 242 25.61 -22.84 -13.61
C PHE A 242 26.86 -22.31 -12.91
N THR A 243 27.55 -21.38 -13.57
CA THR A 243 28.51 -20.52 -12.87
C THR A 243 27.73 -19.35 -12.27
N VAL A 244 27.89 -19.06 -10.99
CA VAL A 244 27.19 -17.93 -10.35
C VAL A 244 28.19 -16.86 -9.94
N LYS A 245 27.92 -15.61 -10.32
CA LYS A 245 28.68 -14.42 -9.92
C LYS A 245 27.80 -13.60 -8.97
N PRO A 246 27.97 -13.71 -7.65
CA PRO A 246 27.20 -12.90 -6.72
C PRO A 246 27.67 -11.44 -6.76
N ILE A 247 26.71 -10.53 -6.69
CA ILE A 247 26.92 -9.12 -6.34
C ILE A 247 26.30 -8.94 -4.95
N TYR A 248 27.14 -8.76 -3.94
CA TYR A 248 26.66 -8.43 -2.61
C TYR A 248 26.49 -6.92 -2.49
N GLY A 249 25.26 -6.48 -2.26
CA GLY A 249 24.96 -5.05 -2.25
C GLY A 249 23.86 -4.64 -1.27
N THR A 250 23.75 -3.33 -1.06
CA THR A 250 22.74 -2.69 -0.20
C THR A 250 21.45 -2.38 -0.96
N LEU A 251 20.40 -1.89 -0.29
CA LEU A 251 19.22 -1.32 -0.96
C LEU A 251 19.62 -0.28 -2.00
N ARG A 252 20.46 0.69 -1.62
CA ARG A 252 20.87 1.79 -2.49
C ARG A 252 21.53 1.29 -3.78
N GLN A 253 22.36 0.25 -3.67
CA GLN A 253 22.97 -0.36 -4.85
C GLN A 253 21.96 -1.13 -5.68
N ALA A 254 20.98 -1.81 -5.07
CA ALA A 254 19.92 -2.50 -5.80
C ALA A 254 19.04 -1.51 -6.60
N LEU A 255 18.71 -0.35 -6.02
CA LEU A 255 17.95 0.70 -6.71
C LEU A 255 18.66 1.15 -8.00
N THR A 256 20.01 1.20 -8.00
CA THR A 256 20.77 1.59 -9.20
C THR A 256 21.03 0.42 -10.15
N VAL A 257 21.48 -0.73 -9.63
CA VAL A 257 21.95 -1.86 -10.44
C VAL A 257 20.81 -2.72 -10.97
N VAL A 258 19.70 -2.84 -10.22
CA VAL A 258 18.57 -3.71 -10.59
C VAL A 258 17.45 -2.88 -11.19
N TYR A 259 16.93 -1.90 -10.46
CA TYR A 259 15.75 -1.13 -10.88
C TYR A 259 16.10 0.01 -11.85
N GLY A 260 17.21 0.70 -11.60
CA GLY A 260 17.68 1.84 -12.38
C GLY A 260 18.60 1.51 -13.55
N SER A 261 18.74 0.23 -13.91
CA SER A 261 19.55 -0.20 -15.07
C SER A 261 18.65 -0.79 -16.16
N ASN A 262 19.12 -0.71 -17.41
CA ASN A 262 18.42 -1.34 -18.52
C ASN A 262 18.62 -2.86 -18.44
N PRO A 263 17.56 -3.69 -18.36
CA PRO A 263 17.70 -5.14 -18.34
C PRO A 263 18.50 -5.70 -19.51
N ALA A 264 18.51 -4.99 -20.65
CA ALA A 264 19.28 -5.34 -21.84
C ALA A 264 20.80 -5.32 -21.65
N ASP A 265 21.30 -4.55 -20.67
CA ASP A 265 22.73 -4.44 -20.37
C ASP A 265 23.26 -5.70 -19.66
N MET A 266 22.37 -6.58 -19.20
CA MET A 266 22.70 -7.87 -18.58
C MET A 266 23.66 -7.74 -17.38
N GLU A 267 23.56 -6.64 -16.62
CA GLU A 267 24.37 -6.40 -15.42
C GLU A 267 23.88 -7.18 -14.19
N TRP A 268 22.67 -7.72 -14.25
CA TRP A 268 22.06 -8.60 -13.25
C TRP A 268 21.09 -9.56 -13.94
N GLN A 269 20.86 -10.72 -13.31
CA GLN A 269 19.92 -11.73 -13.80
C GLN A 269 18.93 -12.21 -12.73
N ILE A 270 19.32 -12.15 -11.46
CA ILE A 270 18.45 -12.50 -10.33
C ILE A 270 18.65 -11.45 -9.24
N TYR A 271 17.59 -11.11 -8.53
CA TYR A 271 17.62 -10.25 -7.35
C TYR A 271 16.76 -10.82 -6.21
N THR A 272 17.25 -10.77 -4.97
CA THR A 272 16.47 -11.10 -3.77
C THR A 272 15.59 -9.93 -3.34
N GLU A 273 14.28 -10.01 -3.59
CA GLU A 273 13.29 -8.97 -3.28
C GLU A 273 12.58 -9.19 -1.94
N ALA A 274 12.02 -8.09 -1.42
CA ALA A 274 11.11 -8.10 -0.28
C ALA A 274 10.21 -6.87 -0.35
N TRP A 275 8.92 -7.04 -0.06
CA TRP A 275 7.88 -6.02 -0.18
C TRP A 275 7.08 -5.94 1.11
N SER A 276 6.79 -4.74 1.60
CA SER A 276 5.71 -4.53 2.56
C SER A 276 4.39 -4.47 1.80
N ILE A 277 3.41 -5.27 2.19
CA ILE A 277 2.14 -5.41 1.45
C ILE A 277 0.98 -5.32 2.42
N SER A 278 0.02 -4.46 2.09
CA SER A 278 -1.24 -4.32 2.79
C SER A 278 -2.27 -5.26 2.17
N PRO A 279 -2.84 -6.20 2.95
CA PRO A 279 -3.92 -7.04 2.46
C PRO A 279 -5.15 -6.24 2.01
N MET A 280 -5.79 -6.70 0.93
CA MET A 280 -7.04 -6.19 0.39
C MET A 280 -7.98 -7.38 0.09
N PRO A 281 -9.30 -7.19 -0.09
CA PRO A 281 -10.18 -8.31 -0.42
C PRO A 281 -9.92 -8.84 -1.83
N TRP A 282 -9.79 -7.93 -2.78
CA TRP A 282 -9.58 -8.18 -4.21
C TRP A 282 -8.30 -7.53 -4.68
N ASP A 283 -7.53 -8.23 -5.50
CA ASP A 283 -6.38 -7.64 -6.19
C ASP A 283 -6.90 -6.72 -7.30
N THR A 284 -6.79 -5.42 -7.05
CA THR A 284 -7.23 -4.36 -7.95
C THR A 284 -6.06 -3.58 -8.55
N GLY A 285 -4.81 -3.93 -8.19
CA GLY A 285 -3.63 -3.22 -8.65
C GLY A 285 -2.29 -3.90 -8.37
N GLY A 286 -2.18 -4.75 -7.34
CA GLY A 286 -0.94 -5.46 -7.04
C GLY A 286 -0.51 -6.40 -8.17
N GLY A 287 -1.46 -7.05 -8.84
CA GLY A 287 -1.17 -7.86 -10.04
C GLY A 287 -0.62 -7.04 -11.19
N ALA A 288 -1.03 -5.77 -11.32
CA ALA A 288 -0.40 -4.86 -12.27
C ALA A 288 1.03 -4.53 -11.84
N ALA A 289 1.23 -4.15 -10.57
CA ALA A 289 2.53 -3.82 -10.01
C ALA A 289 3.55 -4.95 -10.13
N PHE A 290 3.15 -6.21 -9.92
CA PHE A 290 4.11 -7.31 -9.87
C PHE A 290 4.23 -8.12 -11.16
N CYS A 291 3.38 -7.85 -12.17
CA CYS A 291 3.31 -8.65 -13.39
C CYS A 291 3.24 -7.84 -14.69
N ALA A 292 2.84 -6.57 -14.66
CA ALA A 292 2.53 -5.78 -15.85
C ALA A 292 3.55 -4.67 -16.09
N SER A 293 3.85 -4.40 -17.36
CA SER A 293 4.84 -3.42 -17.78
C SER A 293 4.42 -1.97 -17.50
N TRP A 294 3.11 -1.70 -17.55
CA TRP A 294 2.56 -0.35 -17.53
C TRP A 294 2.44 0.25 -16.13
N TYR A 295 2.38 -0.57 -15.08
CA TYR A 295 2.24 -0.10 -13.70
C TYR A 295 3.60 0.31 -13.11
N GLY A 296 4.64 -0.47 -13.40
CA GLY A 296 5.96 -0.33 -12.78
C GLY A 296 6.38 -1.63 -12.07
N ASN A 297 7.51 -1.60 -11.38
CA ASN A 297 8.10 -2.74 -10.67
C ASN A 297 8.37 -4.00 -11.51
N MET A 298 8.35 -3.95 -12.83
CA MET A 298 8.82 -5.03 -13.71
C MET A 298 10.22 -4.71 -14.26
N PRO A 299 11.05 -5.68 -14.67
CA PRO A 299 12.35 -5.40 -15.27
C PRO A 299 12.24 -4.37 -16.40
N GLY A 300 12.93 -3.23 -16.21
CA GLY A 300 12.85 -2.03 -17.05
C GLY A 300 12.19 -0.82 -16.35
N TRP A 301 11.41 -1.06 -15.31
CA TRP A 301 10.81 -0.07 -14.39
C TRP A 301 9.96 1.02 -15.05
N GLY A 302 9.53 0.83 -16.30
CA GLY A 302 8.84 1.88 -17.08
C GLY A 302 9.76 3.01 -17.56
N GLU A 303 11.07 2.91 -17.34
CA GLU A 303 12.03 3.95 -17.70
C GLU A 303 12.17 4.12 -19.22
N ALA A 304 12.18 5.38 -19.65
CA ALA A 304 12.23 5.72 -21.07
C ALA A 304 13.55 5.24 -21.71
N GLY A 305 13.45 4.47 -22.78
CA GLY A 305 14.59 3.94 -23.52
C GLY A 305 15.16 2.62 -22.97
N PHE A 306 14.67 2.14 -21.82
CA PHE A 306 15.04 0.81 -21.32
C PHE A 306 14.21 -0.28 -22.02
N TRP A 307 14.75 -1.50 -22.06
CA TRP A 307 13.95 -2.66 -22.43
C TRP A 307 12.97 -2.97 -21.29
N GLN A 308 11.70 -3.17 -21.65
CA GLN A 308 10.65 -3.52 -20.71
C GLN A 308 10.24 -4.97 -20.90
N TYR A 309 10.08 -5.73 -19.81
CA TYR A 309 9.31 -6.95 -19.88
C TYR A 309 7.85 -6.59 -20.16
N THR A 310 7.27 -7.13 -21.23
CA THR A 310 5.87 -6.89 -21.61
C THR A 310 5.15 -8.20 -21.88
N ASN A 311 3.89 -8.28 -21.47
CA ASN A 311 2.99 -9.34 -21.89
C ASN A 311 1.63 -8.70 -22.18
N SER A 312 1.22 -8.68 -23.45
CA SER A 312 0.03 -7.94 -23.88
C SER A 312 -1.25 -8.40 -23.18
N THR A 313 -1.37 -9.69 -22.84
CA THR A 313 -2.53 -10.23 -22.13
C THR A 313 -2.55 -9.71 -20.69
N ILE A 314 -1.43 -9.87 -19.97
CA ILE A 314 -1.31 -9.37 -18.59
C ILE A 314 -1.50 -7.85 -18.56
N ASP A 315 -0.81 -7.11 -19.41
CA ASP A 315 -0.86 -5.65 -19.46
C ASP A 315 -2.27 -5.13 -19.73
N THR A 316 -2.97 -5.69 -20.73
CA THR A 316 -4.33 -5.29 -21.07
C THR A 316 -5.32 -5.60 -19.94
N LEU A 317 -5.31 -6.83 -19.43
CA LEU A 317 -6.28 -7.28 -18.43
C LEU A 317 -6.07 -6.61 -17.08
N THR A 318 -4.82 -6.46 -16.63
CA THR A 318 -4.51 -5.73 -15.39
C THR A 318 -4.85 -4.25 -15.51
N SER A 319 -4.63 -3.62 -16.67
CA SER A 319 -5.09 -2.25 -16.93
C SER A 319 -6.60 -2.13 -16.86
N TRP A 320 -7.35 -3.08 -17.43
CA TRP A 320 -8.80 -3.09 -17.33
C TRP A 320 -9.29 -3.30 -15.90
N ILE A 321 -8.63 -4.17 -15.13
CA ILE A 321 -8.92 -4.39 -13.72
C ILE A 321 -8.73 -3.10 -12.90
N ALA A 322 -7.55 -2.48 -13.01
CA ALA A 322 -7.21 -1.29 -12.23
C ALA A 322 -8.08 -0.07 -12.57
N ASN A 323 -8.51 0.06 -13.82
CA ASN A 323 -9.32 1.19 -14.29
C ASN A 323 -10.84 0.92 -14.27
N GLY A 324 -11.29 -0.21 -13.71
CA GLY A 324 -12.72 -0.54 -13.69
C GLY A 324 -13.33 -0.76 -15.08
N ASN A 325 -12.53 -1.19 -16.07
CA ASN A 325 -12.97 -1.41 -17.45
C ASN A 325 -13.54 -2.81 -17.66
N PHE A 326 -14.65 -3.09 -16.95
CA PHE A 326 -15.44 -4.30 -17.07
C PHE A 326 -16.91 -3.99 -16.77
N THR A 327 -17.81 -4.91 -17.11
CA THR A 327 -19.27 -4.72 -17.05
C THR A 327 -19.95 -5.56 -15.98
N SER A 328 -19.25 -6.51 -15.38
CA SER A 328 -19.78 -7.41 -14.36
C SER A 328 -18.68 -7.98 -13.45
N LEU A 329 -19.06 -8.49 -12.28
CA LEU A 329 -18.16 -9.23 -11.39
C LEU A 329 -17.58 -10.48 -12.07
N ASP A 330 -18.36 -11.18 -12.88
CA ASP A 330 -17.87 -12.37 -13.58
C ASP A 330 -16.82 -12.03 -14.64
N GLN A 331 -16.96 -10.88 -15.32
CA GLN A 331 -15.94 -10.40 -16.24
C GLN A 331 -14.66 -9.99 -15.51
N PHE A 332 -14.77 -9.26 -14.40
CA PHE A 332 -13.63 -8.98 -13.52
C PHE A 332 -12.93 -10.27 -13.09
N LYS A 333 -13.68 -11.25 -12.55
CA LYS A 333 -13.12 -12.55 -12.13
C LYS A 333 -12.46 -13.31 -13.28
N GLY A 334 -13.04 -13.24 -14.48
CA GLY A 334 -12.46 -13.82 -15.69
C GLY A 334 -11.13 -13.16 -16.06
N TYR A 335 -11.06 -11.83 -16.02
CA TYR A 335 -9.83 -11.07 -16.26
C TYR A 335 -8.77 -11.38 -15.22
N SER A 336 -9.12 -11.36 -13.93
CA SER A 336 -8.21 -11.65 -12.82
C SER A 336 -7.67 -13.07 -12.92
N ARG A 337 -8.52 -14.06 -13.22
CA ARG A 337 -8.09 -15.46 -13.38
C ARG A 337 -7.02 -15.61 -14.46
N VAL A 338 -7.23 -15.00 -15.62
CA VAL A 338 -6.29 -15.10 -16.74
C VAL A 338 -5.01 -14.32 -16.43
N ALA A 339 -5.12 -13.07 -15.97
CA ALA A 339 -3.96 -12.23 -15.71
C ALA A 339 -3.06 -12.80 -14.59
N LEU A 340 -3.65 -13.26 -13.49
CA LEU A 340 -2.92 -13.84 -12.36
C LEU A 340 -2.35 -15.22 -12.70
N GLY A 341 -3.11 -16.06 -13.41
CA GLY A 341 -2.64 -17.35 -13.90
C GLY A 341 -1.45 -17.21 -14.86
N ASP A 342 -1.54 -16.28 -15.82
CA ASP A 342 -0.45 -15.96 -16.73
C ASP A 342 0.75 -15.38 -15.97
N CYS A 343 0.54 -14.52 -14.97
CA CYS A 343 1.62 -14.00 -14.14
C CYS A 343 2.38 -15.13 -13.43
N PHE A 344 1.66 -16.04 -12.78
CA PHE A 344 2.24 -17.22 -12.14
C PHE A 344 3.04 -18.08 -13.14
N GLN A 345 2.49 -18.34 -14.33
CA GLN A 345 3.16 -19.13 -15.36
C GLN A 345 4.41 -18.43 -15.92
N GLN A 346 4.33 -17.11 -16.15
CA GLN A 346 5.46 -16.34 -16.67
C GLN A 346 6.62 -16.26 -15.69
N ALA A 347 6.35 -16.36 -14.37
CA ALA A 347 7.33 -16.50 -13.31
C ALA A 347 8.50 -15.49 -13.42
N VAL A 348 8.23 -14.25 -13.84
CA VAL A 348 9.24 -13.18 -13.78
C VAL A 348 9.66 -12.97 -12.32
N ARG A 349 8.73 -13.20 -11.40
CA ARG A 349 8.96 -13.39 -9.97
C ARG A 349 8.65 -14.81 -9.56
N VAL A 350 9.50 -15.37 -8.72
CA VAL A 350 9.21 -16.60 -7.96
C VAL A 350 9.07 -16.21 -6.50
N TRP A 351 7.83 -16.25 -6.02
CA TRP A 351 7.50 -15.96 -4.63
C TRP A 351 8.06 -17.04 -3.70
N LEU A 352 8.50 -16.64 -2.51
CA LEU A 352 9.17 -17.53 -1.56
C LEU A 352 8.30 -17.74 -0.32
N VAL A 353 8.08 -16.66 0.44
CA VAL A 353 7.38 -16.69 1.71
C VAL A 353 6.69 -15.36 1.98
N SER A 354 5.60 -15.42 2.73
CA SER A 354 4.99 -14.27 3.40
C SER A 354 5.41 -14.29 4.86
N ARG A 355 5.99 -13.19 5.34
CA ARG A 355 6.48 -13.11 6.73
C ARG A 355 5.30 -12.90 7.68
N ALA A 356 5.25 -13.72 8.72
CA ALA A 356 4.27 -13.70 9.79
C ALA A 356 4.99 -13.47 11.11
N VAL A 357 5.16 -12.21 11.53
CA VAL A 357 5.81 -11.87 12.80
C VAL A 357 4.83 -11.13 13.70
N GLY A 358 4.73 -11.58 14.95
CA GLY A 358 3.90 -10.90 15.95
C GLY A 358 4.58 -9.65 16.51
N TYR A 359 3.78 -8.70 16.97
CA TYR A 359 4.27 -7.49 17.63
C TYR A 359 4.63 -7.83 19.08
N PRO A 360 5.87 -7.60 19.53
CA PRO A 360 6.20 -7.78 20.93
C PRO A 360 5.51 -6.68 21.75
N VAL A 361 4.85 -7.08 22.83
CA VAL A 361 4.16 -6.20 23.77
C VAL A 361 4.42 -6.67 25.20
N VAL A 362 4.39 -5.74 26.15
CA VAL A 362 4.46 -6.07 27.58
C VAL A 362 3.19 -6.76 28.06
N LYS A 363 3.32 -7.59 29.09
CA LYS A 363 2.15 -8.17 29.77
C LYS A 363 1.25 -7.07 30.28
N GLY A 364 -0.04 -7.20 29.98
CA GLY A 364 -1.06 -6.23 30.36
C GLY A 364 -1.33 -5.15 29.32
N PHE A 365 -0.63 -5.17 28.18
CA PHE A 365 -1.05 -4.46 26.97
C PHE A 365 -2.43 -4.95 26.52
N SER A 366 -3.37 -4.02 26.42
CA SER A 366 -4.80 -4.29 26.24
C SER A 366 -5.42 -3.28 25.27
N ASN A 367 -6.61 -3.60 24.75
CA ASN A 367 -7.41 -2.71 23.90
C ASN A 367 -6.72 -2.28 22.58
N TYR A 368 -5.81 -3.11 22.08
CA TYR A 368 -5.34 -3.06 20.69
C TYR A 368 -6.33 -3.77 19.77
N LEU A 369 -6.28 -3.47 18.47
CA LEU A 369 -7.13 -4.11 17.47
C LEU A 369 -6.33 -5.13 16.64
N PRO A 370 -6.51 -6.45 16.87
CA PRO A 370 -5.96 -7.46 15.98
C PRO A 370 -6.48 -7.26 14.56
N SER A 371 -5.59 -7.32 13.59
CA SER A 371 -5.92 -7.06 12.19
C SER A 371 -5.08 -7.90 11.23
N VAL A 372 -5.67 -8.22 10.07
CA VAL A 372 -4.92 -8.76 8.93
C VAL A 372 -3.86 -7.77 8.41
N LEU A 373 -4.05 -6.48 8.67
CA LEU A 373 -3.15 -5.37 8.29
C LEU A 373 -2.03 -5.13 9.32
N GLY A 374 -1.97 -5.93 10.40
CA GLY A 374 -1.01 -5.73 11.49
C GLY A 374 -1.46 -4.69 12.53
N LEU A 375 -0.53 -4.17 13.33
CA LEU A 375 -0.79 -3.10 14.33
C LEU A 375 -0.22 -1.74 13.91
N GLU A 376 0.20 -1.61 12.65
CA GLU A 376 0.97 -0.47 12.14
C GLU A 376 0.32 0.08 10.85
N SER A 377 0.74 1.26 10.42
CA SER A 377 0.49 2.12 9.24
C SER A 377 -0.75 1.92 8.40
N PHE A 378 -1.07 0.69 8.04
CA PHE A 378 -2.24 0.33 7.23
C PHE A 378 -3.40 -0.17 8.09
N ASN A 379 -3.23 -0.23 9.41
CA ASN A 379 -4.30 -0.38 10.37
C ASN A 379 -4.44 0.94 11.16
N PRO A 380 -5.31 1.89 10.75
CA PRO A 380 -5.37 3.23 11.35
C PRO A 380 -5.89 3.29 12.80
N ILE A 381 -6.11 2.11 13.41
CA ILE A 381 -6.71 1.92 14.73
C ILE A 381 -6.03 0.75 15.48
N GLY A 382 -4.85 0.31 15.06
CA GLY A 382 -4.17 -0.87 15.60
C GLY A 382 -3.81 -0.69 17.07
N VAL A 383 -3.17 0.43 17.39
CA VAL A 383 -2.73 0.77 18.75
C VAL A 383 -3.30 2.08 19.28
N LYS A 384 -4.06 2.82 18.48
CA LYS A 384 -4.74 4.09 18.87
C LYS A 384 -5.41 4.06 20.23
N PHE A 385 -6.12 2.97 20.57
CA PHE A 385 -6.82 2.84 21.86
C PHE A 385 -6.13 1.92 22.86
N ALA A 386 -4.93 1.44 22.55
CA ALA A 386 -4.23 0.49 23.39
C ALA A 386 -3.67 1.16 24.65
N TYR A 387 -3.65 0.42 25.75
CA TYR A 387 -3.06 0.86 27.01
C TYR A 387 -2.42 -0.29 27.77
N VAL A 388 -1.57 0.02 28.74
CA VAL A 388 -1.02 -0.96 29.68
C VAL A 388 -1.69 -0.82 31.02
N MET A 389 -2.22 -1.91 31.55
CA MET A 389 -3.00 -1.92 32.82
C MET A 389 -2.26 -1.29 34.02
N SER A 390 -0.93 -1.38 34.08
CA SER A 390 -0.12 -0.80 35.16
C SER A 390 0.04 0.72 35.11
N HIS A 391 -0.13 1.34 33.94
CA HIS A 391 -0.03 2.80 33.74
C HIS A 391 -0.92 3.24 32.58
N PRO A 392 -2.25 3.13 32.73
CA PRO A 392 -3.19 3.28 31.61
C PRO A 392 -3.23 4.68 30.99
N SER A 393 -2.68 5.69 31.66
CA SER A 393 -2.61 7.07 31.16
C SER A 393 -1.42 7.34 30.24
N VAL A 394 -0.44 6.43 30.14
CA VAL A 394 0.77 6.60 29.34
C VAL A 394 1.04 5.33 28.54
N LEU A 395 1.26 5.48 27.23
CA LEU A 395 1.75 4.42 26.37
C LEU A 395 3.14 4.78 25.85
N ASN A 396 4.10 3.88 26.04
CA ASN A 396 5.45 4.00 25.54
C ASN A 396 5.65 3.09 24.32
N VAL A 397 5.87 3.69 23.16
CA VAL A 397 5.98 2.99 21.89
C VAL A 397 7.43 3.04 21.42
N GLY A 398 8.02 1.89 21.12
CA GLY A 398 9.26 1.81 20.37
C GLY A 398 9.00 1.69 18.87
N MET A 399 9.79 2.38 18.07
CA MET A 399 9.77 2.30 16.61
C MET A 399 11.21 2.30 16.09
N LEU A 400 11.45 1.82 14.86
CA LEU A 400 12.81 1.86 14.31
C LEU A 400 13.24 3.29 13.96
N HIS A 401 12.32 4.11 13.44
CA HIS A 401 12.54 5.50 13.08
C HIS A 401 11.37 6.36 13.53
N VAL A 402 11.62 7.61 13.92
CA VAL A 402 10.56 8.55 14.35
C VAL A 402 10.55 9.84 13.52
N THR A 403 11.71 10.37 13.13
CA THR A 403 11.83 11.68 12.45
C THR A 403 12.66 11.62 11.17
N GLN A 404 12.63 10.48 10.46
CA GLN A 404 13.51 10.28 9.30
C GLN A 404 12.95 10.81 7.97
N TYR A 405 11.64 11.06 7.90
CA TYR A 405 10.96 11.53 6.70
C TYR A 405 10.24 12.86 6.98
N PRO A 406 10.34 13.87 6.10
CA PRO A 406 9.72 15.18 6.30
C PRO A 406 8.21 15.07 6.52
N TRP A 407 7.65 15.88 7.43
CA TRP A 407 6.21 15.99 7.56
C TRP A 407 5.66 16.92 6.48
N ASP A 408 5.37 16.34 5.32
CA ASP A 408 4.88 17.03 4.12
C ASP A 408 3.60 16.39 3.58
N PRO A 409 2.42 16.86 4.01
CA PRO A 409 1.16 16.28 3.58
C PRO A 409 0.85 16.37 2.07
N ILE A 410 1.53 17.23 1.31
CA ILE A 410 1.36 17.28 -0.17
C ILE A 410 2.29 16.25 -0.81
N GLY A 411 3.56 16.22 -0.40
CA GLY A 411 4.53 15.23 -0.87
C GLY A 411 4.10 13.78 -0.57
N TRP A 412 3.39 13.58 0.54
CA TRP A 412 2.88 12.26 0.95
C TRP A 412 1.82 11.67 0.03
N ILE A 413 1.20 12.48 -0.86
CA ILE A 413 0.31 11.98 -1.92
C ILE A 413 1.09 11.06 -2.87
N LEU A 414 2.37 11.37 -3.13
CA LEU A 414 3.25 10.52 -3.92
C LEU A 414 3.76 9.34 -3.10
N SER A 415 4.36 9.63 -1.93
CA SER A 415 4.91 8.59 -1.06
C SER A 415 5.15 9.10 0.35
N ILE A 416 4.95 8.21 1.32
CA ILE A 416 5.41 8.36 2.69
C ILE A 416 6.19 7.10 3.08
N ASP A 417 7.07 7.21 4.08
CA ASP A 417 7.61 6.02 4.72
C ASP A 417 6.58 5.40 5.71
N THR A 418 6.79 4.12 6.03
CA THR A 418 5.92 3.41 6.98
C THR A 418 6.02 4.00 8.40
N TYR A 419 7.13 4.63 8.76
CA TYR A 419 7.31 5.10 10.14
C TYR A 419 6.54 6.38 10.42
N SER A 420 6.67 7.39 9.58
CA SER A 420 5.82 8.57 9.67
C SER A 420 4.35 8.16 9.51
N SER A 421 4.08 7.13 8.70
CA SER A 421 2.73 6.59 8.55
C SER A 421 2.12 6.01 9.81
N ASP A 422 2.87 5.24 10.58
CA ASP A 422 2.44 4.72 11.88
C ASP A 422 2.07 5.87 12.82
N VAL A 423 2.92 6.89 12.91
CA VAL A 423 2.75 7.99 13.87
C VAL A 423 1.48 8.78 13.56
N TYR A 424 1.25 9.15 12.31
CA TYR A 424 0.13 10.03 11.99
C TYR A 424 -1.22 9.29 12.03
N ASN A 425 -1.29 8.06 11.49
CA ASN A 425 -2.53 7.30 11.44
C ASN A 425 -3.00 6.87 12.85
N GLU A 426 -2.06 6.54 13.75
CA GLU A 426 -2.41 6.01 15.06
C GLU A 426 -2.74 7.09 16.10
N TRP A 427 -2.12 8.28 16.04
CA TRP A 427 -2.29 9.26 17.12
C TRP A 427 -2.51 10.71 16.72
N LEU A 428 -2.19 11.11 15.48
CA LEU A 428 -2.28 12.52 15.10
C LEU A 428 -3.59 12.84 14.39
N PHE A 429 -4.17 11.89 13.65
CA PHE A 429 -5.33 12.13 12.81
C PHE A 429 -6.29 10.93 12.76
N ASP A 430 -7.54 11.21 12.42
CA ASP A 430 -8.57 10.21 12.12
C ASP A 430 -9.13 10.44 10.72
N SER A 431 -8.96 9.47 9.82
CA SER A 431 -9.33 9.56 8.40
C SER A 431 -10.82 9.34 8.11
N PHE A 432 -11.28 9.80 6.93
CA PHE A 432 -12.72 9.78 6.59
C PHE A 432 -13.13 8.36 6.23
N ALA A 433 -12.30 7.75 5.39
CA ALA A 433 -12.26 6.34 5.10
C ALA A 433 -11.06 5.68 5.79
N ALA A 434 -11.22 4.43 6.17
CA ALA A 434 -10.16 3.53 6.62
C ALA A 434 -10.26 2.20 5.87
N TYR A 435 -9.31 1.31 6.06
CA TYR A 435 -9.45 -0.09 5.65
C TYR A 435 -9.96 -0.95 6.80
N SER A 436 -10.85 -1.88 6.48
CA SER A 436 -11.35 -2.84 7.45
C SER A 436 -10.19 -3.66 8.01
N PRO A 437 -9.99 -3.68 9.33
CA PRO A 437 -8.91 -4.45 9.94
C PRO A 437 -9.08 -5.97 9.75
N PHE A 438 -10.25 -6.43 9.28
CA PHE A 438 -10.53 -7.86 9.10
C PHE A 438 -10.55 -8.29 7.64
N THR A 439 -10.95 -7.41 6.72
CA THR A 439 -11.06 -7.74 5.30
C THR A 439 -10.07 -6.98 4.41
N GLY A 440 -9.45 -5.92 4.91
CA GLY A 440 -8.64 -4.98 4.11
C GLY A 440 -9.47 -4.12 3.14
N GLY A 441 -10.80 -4.23 3.15
CA GLY A 441 -11.66 -3.48 2.23
C GLY A 441 -11.92 -2.05 2.72
N PRO A 442 -12.13 -1.07 1.83
CA PRO A 442 -12.48 0.29 2.24
C PRO A 442 -13.74 0.31 3.10
N MET A 443 -13.70 1.07 4.19
CA MET A 443 -14.84 1.28 5.08
C MET A 443 -14.92 2.74 5.54
N PRO A 444 -16.12 3.27 5.78
CA PRO A 444 -16.23 4.58 6.41
C PRO A 444 -15.69 4.49 7.85
N TYR A 445 -14.92 5.49 8.27
CA TYR A 445 -14.41 5.58 9.65
C TYR A 445 -15.06 6.74 10.41
N ARG A 446 -14.63 7.98 10.15
CA ARG A 446 -15.32 9.20 10.65
C ARG A 446 -16.33 9.78 9.66
N GLY A 447 -16.41 9.24 8.45
CA GLY A 447 -17.43 9.57 7.48
C GLY A 447 -18.59 8.58 7.42
N ALA A 448 -19.46 8.77 6.45
CA ALA A 448 -20.34 7.73 5.94
C ALA A 448 -20.46 7.89 4.42
N TRP A 449 -20.85 6.84 3.70
CA TRP A 449 -21.11 6.94 2.27
C TRP A 449 -22.27 6.08 1.80
N ARG A 450 -22.77 6.42 0.62
CA ARG A 450 -23.75 5.63 -0.12
C ARG A 450 -23.43 5.72 -1.61
N VAL A 451 -23.43 4.59 -2.30
CA VAL A 451 -23.24 4.56 -3.75
C VAL A 451 -24.52 4.11 -4.43
N ILE A 452 -24.92 4.84 -5.47
CA ILE A 452 -25.95 4.42 -6.42
C ILE A 452 -25.21 3.91 -7.65
N ILE A 453 -25.30 2.61 -7.89
CA ILE A 453 -24.60 1.92 -8.98
C ILE A 453 -25.46 0.74 -9.45
N ASN A 454 -25.40 0.43 -10.74
CA ASN A 454 -25.99 -0.80 -11.27
C ASN A 454 -24.94 -1.91 -11.25
N LEU A 455 -25.12 -2.87 -10.34
CA LEU A 455 -24.19 -3.99 -10.19
C LEU A 455 -24.26 -5.00 -11.36
N GLN A 456 -25.23 -4.85 -12.25
CA GLN A 456 -25.42 -5.72 -13.42
C GLN A 456 -24.95 -5.07 -14.73
N SER A 457 -24.54 -3.79 -14.72
CA SER A 457 -24.10 -3.08 -15.92
C SER A 457 -23.20 -1.89 -15.58
N SER A 458 -22.09 -1.75 -16.30
CA SER A 458 -21.23 -0.56 -16.27
C SER A 458 -21.56 0.47 -17.36
N ALA A 459 -22.75 0.41 -17.96
CA ALA A 459 -23.19 1.46 -18.89
C ALA A 459 -23.50 2.76 -18.11
N PRO A 460 -23.08 3.94 -18.61
CA PRO A 460 -23.51 5.21 -18.04
C PRO A 460 -25.04 5.35 -18.11
N GLN A 461 -25.69 5.51 -16.96
CA GLN A 461 -27.17 5.52 -16.86
C GLN A 461 -27.70 6.63 -15.94
N TYR A 462 -26.83 7.30 -15.20
CA TYR A 462 -27.22 8.34 -14.25
C TYR A 462 -26.95 9.72 -14.86
N PRO A 463 -27.96 10.59 -15.04
CA PRO A 463 -27.75 11.93 -15.56
C PRO A 463 -26.94 12.77 -14.56
N VAL A 464 -25.93 13.47 -15.06
CA VAL A 464 -25.15 14.42 -14.25
C VAL A 464 -25.84 15.79 -14.31
N PRO A 465 -26.14 16.43 -13.18
CA PRO A 465 -26.70 17.78 -13.16
C PRO A 465 -25.82 18.78 -13.91
N PRO A 466 -26.37 19.65 -14.77
CA PRO A 466 -25.58 20.61 -15.54
C PRO A 466 -24.78 21.61 -14.69
N ASP A 467 -25.23 21.83 -13.46
CA ASP A 467 -24.64 22.69 -12.44
C ASP A 467 -23.66 21.96 -11.51
N ALA A 468 -23.48 20.64 -11.66
CA ALA A 468 -22.34 19.94 -11.06
C ALA A 468 -21.04 20.56 -11.60
N VAL A 469 -20.00 20.59 -10.78
CA VAL A 469 -18.75 21.30 -11.06
C VAL A 469 -17.57 20.36 -11.18
N ILE A 470 -16.56 20.81 -11.93
CA ILE A 470 -15.19 20.28 -11.93
C ILE A 470 -14.23 21.46 -11.78
N TRP A 471 -13.08 21.24 -11.15
CA TRP A 471 -12.04 22.26 -11.06
C TRP A 471 -11.38 22.45 -12.42
N ASN A 472 -11.21 23.70 -12.85
CA ASN A 472 -10.43 24.05 -14.02
C ASN A 472 -9.20 24.85 -13.59
N ALA A 473 -8.03 24.20 -13.65
CA ALA A 473 -6.78 24.78 -13.17
C ALA A 473 -6.32 25.99 -13.99
N THR A 474 -6.59 26.00 -15.31
CA THR A 474 -6.27 27.14 -16.18
C THR A 474 -7.10 28.37 -15.85
N LEU A 475 -8.38 28.19 -15.51
CA LEU A 475 -9.29 29.27 -15.14
C LEU A 475 -9.27 29.58 -13.64
N GLN A 476 -8.56 28.76 -12.85
CA GLN A 476 -8.47 28.84 -11.39
C GLN A 476 -9.86 28.94 -10.73
N LYS A 477 -10.82 28.11 -11.19
CA LYS A 477 -12.16 28.04 -10.59
C LYS A 477 -12.88 26.73 -10.86
N TRP A 478 -13.84 26.42 -10.01
CA TRP A 478 -14.86 25.40 -10.29
C TRP A 478 -15.77 25.88 -11.42
N VAL A 479 -15.92 25.05 -12.46
CA VAL A 479 -16.76 25.34 -13.62
C VAL A 479 -17.88 24.31 -13.73
N PRO A 480 -19.11 24.72 -14.09
CA PRO A 480 -20.20 23.79 -14.37
C PRO A 480 -19.85 22.84 -15.52
N VAL A 481 -20.23 21.57 -15.40
CA VAL A 481 -19.95 20.53 -16.41
C VAL A 481 -20.84 20.65 -17.65
N GLY A 482 -21.98 21.35 -17.53
CA GLY A 482 -22.94 21.54 -18.60
C GLY A 482 -23.87 20.34 -18.84
N PRO A 483 -24.87 20.49 -19.72
CA PRO A 483 -25.91 19.48 -19.92
C PRO A 483 -25.43 18.26 -20.72
N GLY A 484 -26.19 17.16 -20.61
CA GLY A 484 -26.06 15.98 -21.49
C GLY A 484 -25.00 14.96 -21.08
N LYS A 485 -24.42 15.10 -19.88
CA LYS A 485 -23.44 14.15 -19.32
C LYS A 485 -24.16 13.02 -18.58
N MET A 486 -23.60 11.81 -18.68
CA MET A 486 -24.10 10.59 -18.02
C MET A 486 -22.95 9.92 -17.26
N ALA A 487 -23.25 9.39 -16.08
CA ALA A 487 -22.32 8.70 -15.19
C ALA A 487 -22.71 7.22 -15.00
N ARG A 488 -21.73 6.39 -14.67
CA ARG A 488 -21.92 4.96 -14.32
C ARG A 488 -22.39 4.77 -12.89
N ASP A 489 -22.05 5.70 -12.01
CA ASP A 489 -22.36 5.66 -10.59
C ASP A 489 -22.52 7.08 -10.01
N ILE A 490 -23.16 7.14 -8.84
CA ILE A 490 -23.26 8.35 -8.01
C ILE A 490 -22.77 7.98 -6.60
N VAL A 491 -21.71 8.64 -6.14
CA VAL A 491 -21.15 8.46 -4.80
C VAL A 491 -21.58 9.63 -3.93
N TYR A 492 -22.25 9.33 -2.83
CA TYR A 492 -22.55 10.28 -1.76
C TYR A 492 -21.56 10.07 -0.62
N LEU A 493 -20.81 11.11 -0.28
CA LEU A 493 -19.94 11.15 0.89
C LEU A 493 -20.54 12.10 1.91
N TYR A 494 -20.74 11.61 3.13
CA TYR A 494 -21.35 12.34 4.23
C TYR A 494 -20.30 12.64 5.29
N PHE A 495 -19.87 13.91 5.33
CA PHE A 495 -18.93 14.43 6.31
C PHE A 495 -19.63 14.95 7.58
N ASN A 496 -20.96 14.98 7.59
CA ASN A 496 -21.71 15.37 8.78
C ASN A 496 -21.73 14.27 9.85
N GLY A 497 -21.83 14.66 11.13
CA GLY A 497 -22.04 13.75 12.26
C GLY A 497 -20.80 13.53 13.12
N THR A 498 -19.69 13.08 12.53
CA THR A 498 -18.47 12.71 13.29
C THR A 498 -17.21 13.42 12.80
N TRP A 499 -17.28 14.23 11.75
CA TRP A 499 -16.15 14.97 11.19
C TRP A 499 -16.35 16.48 11.25
N LEU A 500 -17.30 17.00 10.47
CA LEU A 500 -17.54 18.44 10.42
C LEU A 500 -17.99 18.97 11.78
N GLY A 501 -17.42 20.10 12.18
CA GLY A 501 -17.68 20.73 13.46
C GLY A 501 -16.85 20.18 14.63
N THR A 502 -15.97 19.19 14.42
CA THR A 502 -14.86 18.92 15.36
C THR A 502 -13.71 19.88 15.11
N GLU A 503 -12.69 19.84 15.95
CA GLU A 503 -11.55 20.75 15.88
C GLU A 503 -10.31 20.05 15.32
N TRP A 504 -9.52 20.80 14.54
CA TRP A 504 -8.12 20.52 14.27
C TRP A 504 -7.29 20.69 15.54
N GLN A 505 -6.03 20.26 15.52
CA GLN A 505 -5.13 20.29 16.68
C GLN A 505 -4.82 21.71 17.15
N ASP A 506 -5.03 22.73 16.31
CA ASP A 506 -4.92 24.15 16.66
C ASP A 506 -6.23 24.76 17.22
N GLY A 507 -7.28 23.95 17.36
CA GLY A 507 -8.60 24.35 17.86
C GLY A 507 -9.53 24.95 16.79
N SER A 508 -9.08 25.10 15.54
CA SER A 508 -9.95 25.57 14.47
C SER A 508 -10.97 24.50 14.06
N PRO A 509 -12.22 24.86 13.70
CA PRO A 509 -13.21 23.87 13.32
C PRO A 509 -12.89 23.28 11.94
N ILE A 510 -13.14 21.99 11.78
CA ILE A 510 -13.13 21.37 10.46
C ILE A 510 -14.42 21.75 9.72
N THR A 511 -14.28 22.30 8.53
CA THR A 511 -15.38 22.86 7.73
C THR A 511 -15.43 22.26 6.33
N MET A 512 -16.45 22.64 5.57
CA MET A 512 -16.51 22.29 4.16
C MET A 512 -15.39 22.93 3.31
N ALA A 513 -14.70 23.96 3.81
CA ALA A 513 -13.53 24.50 3.14
C ALA A 513 -12.41 23.45 3.03
N ASP A 514 -12.20 22.65 4.10
CA ASP A 514 -11.22 21.57 4.12
C ASP A 514 -11.56 20.48 3.10
N VAL A 515 -12.84 20.11 3.02
CA VAL A 515 -13.34 19.12 2.06
C VAL A 515 -13.22 19.64 0.62
N ALA A 516 -13.60 20.89 0.36
CA ALA A 516 -13.49 21.49 -0.96
C ALA A 516 -12.02 21.59 -1.41
N PHE A 517 -11.14 22.00 -0.51
CA PHE A 517 -9.71 22.16 -0.77
C PHE A 517 -9.06 20.83 -1.13
N PHE A 518 -9.43 19.73 -0.46
CA PHE A 518 -8.93 18.39 -0.80
C PHE A 518 -9.16 18.06 -2.28
N TYR A 519 -10.39 18.23 -2.78
CA TYR A 519 -10.67 17.95 -4.19
C TYR A 519 -10.04 18.98 -5.13
N TYR A 520 -9.99 20.26 -4.74
CA TYR A 520 -9.26 21.27 -5.49
C TYR A 520 -7.80 20.84 -5.69
N LEU A 521 -7.10 20.48 -4.62
CA LEU A 521 -5.70 20.06 -4.66
C LEU A 521 -5.49 18.89 -5.63
N LEU A 522 -6.33 17.85 -5.55
CA LEU A 522 -6.23 16.69 -6.45
C LEU A 522 -6.43 17.09 -7.92
N PHE A 523 -7.46 17.86 -8.23
CA PHE A 523 -7.72 18.28 -9.61
C PHE A 523 -6.65 19.23 -10.14
N ASP A 524 -6.12 20.10 -9.29
CA ASP A 524 -5.15 21.11 -9.67
C ASP A 524 -3.80 20.46 -9.99
N LEU A 525 -3.30 19.59 -9.10
CA LEU A 525 -2.11 18.77 -9.34
C LEU A 525 -2.26 17.91 -10.61
N ALA A 526 -3.41 17.28 -10.82
CA ALA A 526 -3.65 16.47 -12.02
C ALA A 526 -3.61 17.30 -13.32
N GLN A 527 -3.95 18.58 -13.24
CA GLN A 527 -3.92 19.54 -14.35
C GLN A 527 -2.61 20.34 -14.41
N GLY A 528 -1.59 19.91 -13.66
CA GLY A 528 -0.24 20.49 -13.67
C GLY A 528 -0.06 21.74 -12.80
N ALA A 529 -1.04 22.05 -11.93
CA ALA A 529 -1.01 23.12 -10.93
C ALA A 529 -0.37 24.44 -11.41
N PRO A 530 -0.95 25.09 -12.45
CA PRO A 530 -0.38 26.30 -13.05
C PRO A 530 -0.31 27.49 -12.07
N ASP A 531 -1.04 27.44 -10.97
CA ASP A 531 -1.02 28.42 -9.88
C ASP A 531 0.26 28.38 -9.03
N LEU A 532 1.04 27.28 -9.10
CA LEU A 532 2.40 27.15 -8.54
C LEU A 532 3.46 27.94 -9.32
N GLY A 533 3.05 28.65 -10.39
CA GLY A 533 3.89 29.63 -11.07
C GLY A 533 5.04 29.00 -11.87
N ALA A 534 6.23 29.60 -11.79
CA ALA A 534 7.37 29.24 -12.64
C ALA A 534 7.83 27.79 -12.47
N TRP A 535 7.51 27.17 -11.33
CA TRP A 535 7.95 25.83 -10.96
C TRP A 535 6.91 24.74 -11.22
N ALA A 536 5.69 25.08 -11.68
CA ALA A 536 4.61 24.13 -11.93
C ALA A 536 5.00 22.93 -12.80
N SER A 537 5.93 23.11 -13.74
CA SER A 537 6.45 22.01 -14.57
C SER A 537 7.20 20.91 -13.81
N GLN A 538 7.59 21.13 -12.55
CA GLN A 538 8.41 20.19 -11.78
C GLN A 538 7.58 19.17 -10.97
N ILE A 539 6.26 19.35 -10.86
CA ILE A 539 5.37 18.46 -10.08
C ILE A 539 4.85 17.24 -10.88
N SER A 540 5.58 16.79 -11.91
CA SER A 540 5.09 15.76 -12.84
C SER A 540 4.86 14.40 -12.18
N ASP A 541 5.59 14.11 -11.12
CA ASP A 541 5.43 12.93 -10.26
C ASP A 541 4.08 12.96 -9.51
N LEU A 542 3.78 14.07 -8.84
CA LEU A 542 2.49 14.32 -8.19
C LEU A 542 1.35 14.31 -9.22
N GLN A 543 1.53 14.94 -10.38
CA GLN A 543 0.54 14.90 -11.46
C GLN A 543 0.22 13.45 -11.85
N GLY A 544 1.24 12.63 -12.08
CA GLY A 544 1.08 11.24 -12.50
C GLY A 544 0.32 10.38 -11.50
N ILE A 545 0.52 10.60 -10.18
CA ILE A 545 -0.15 9.80 -9.15
C ILE A 545 -1.62 10.20 -8.93
N VAL A 546 -1.98 11.48 -9.08
CA VAL A 546 -3.37 11.94 -8.84
C VAL A 546 -4.27 11.89 -10.08
N GLN A 547 -3.70 11.91 -11.29
CA GLN A 547 -4.45 11.94 -12.54
C GLN A 547 -5.44 10.78 -12.68
N PRO A 548 -5.10 9.53 -12.32
CA PRO A 548 -6.04 8.41 -12.38
C PRO A 548 -7.25 8.60 -11.49
N THR A 549 -7.11 9.20 -10.31
CA THR A 549 -8.20 9.41 -9.34
C THR A 549 -9.23 10.42 -9.84
N VAL A 550 -8.78 11.51 -10.49
CA VAL A 550 -9.69 12.57 -10.94
C VAL A 550 -10.32 12.29 -12.31
N SER A 551 -9.67 11.48 -13.15
CA SER A 551 -10.13 11.23 -14.53
C SER A 551 -11.51 10.60 -14.65
N PRO A 552 -11.92 9.68 -13.74
CA PRO A 552 -13.27 9.12 -13.74
C PRO A 552 -14.34 10.11 -13.30
N ILE A 553 -13.99 11.22 -12.63
CA ILE A 553 -14.97 12.18 -12.10
C ILE A 553 -15.52 13.03 -13.24
N ILE A 554 -16.82 12.93 -13.47
CA ILE A 554 -17.54 13.69 -14.50
C ILE A 554 -18.03 15.02 -13.94
N GLY A 555 -18.42 15.06 -12.66
CA GLY A 555 -18.89 16.24 -11.98
C GLY A 555 -19.10 16.01 -10.49
N MET A 556 -19.09 17.10 -9.73
CA MET A 556 -19.26 17.09 -8.28
C MET A 556 -20.30 18.11 -7.83
N GLN A 557 -20.97 17.86 -6.72
CA GLN A 557 -21.79 18.85 -6.02
C GLN A 557 -21.41 18.86 -4.55
N PHE A 558 -21.22 20.06 -4.02
CA PHE A 558 -20.92 20.27 -2.62
C PHE A 558 -22.11 20.92 -1.93
N PHE A 559 -22.53 20.35 -0.81
CA PHE A 559 -23.67 20.85 -0.06
C PHE A 559 -23.22 21.37 1.32
N PRO A 560 -23.73 22.53 1.78
CA PRO A 560 -23.39 23.09 3.09
C PRO A 560 -23.67 22.17 4.28
N ASN A 561 -24.54 21.16 4.10
CA ASN A 561 -24.87 20.18 5.14
C ASN A 561 -23.82 19.07 5.32
N GLY A 562 -22.66 19.18 4.67
CA GLY A 562 -21.60 18.18 4.74
C GLY A 562 -21.68 17.05 3.72
N THR A 563 -22.54 17.17 2.69
CA THR A 563 -22.64 16.14 1.65
C THR A 563 -21.81 16.54 0.43
N VAL A 564 -21.00 15.61 -0.07
CA VAL A 564 -20.39 15.68 -1.40
C VAL A 564 -21.01 14.61 -2.27
N VAL A 565 -21.45 14.99 -3.46
CA VAL A 565 -21.99 14.06 -4.47
C VAL A 565 -21.05 14.04 -5.65
N ILE A 566 -20.55 12.86 -6.00
CA ILE A 566 -19.61 12.64 -7.09
C ILE A 566 -20.30 11.78 -8.14
N TYR A 567 -20.28 12.25 -9.38
CA TYR A 567 -20.76 11.52 -10.54
C TYR A 567 -19.55 11.00 -11.30
N SER A 568 -19.42 9.68 -11.44
CA SER A 568 -18.18 9.09 -11.96
C SER A 568 -18.41 8.01 -13.02
N ASN A 569 -17.30 7.60 -13.66
CA ASN A 569 -17.22 6.45 -14.55
C ASN A 569 -16.38 5.29 -13.97
N TYR A 570 -16.12 5.28 -12.66
CA TYR A 570 -15.38 4.20 -12.01
C TYR A 570 -16.34 3.10 -11.52
N TRP A 571 -16.29 1.92 -12.14
CA TRP A 571 -17.22 0.83 -11.83
C TRP A 571 -16.52 -0.34 -11.17
N PHE A 572 -17.03 -0.76 -10.00
CA PHE A 572 -16.65 -1.99 -9.31
C PHE A 572 -17.90 -2.65 -8.71
N PRO A 573 -18.02 -3.99 -8.70
CA PRO A 573 -19.20 -4.69 -8.18
C PRO A 573 -19.36 -4.62 -6.65
N ASP A 574 -18.38 -4.06 -5.95
CA ASP A 574 -18.43 -3.69 -4.54
C ASP A 574 -18.58 -2.16 -4.41
N PRO A 575 -19.75 -1.67 -3.95
CA PRO A 575 -19.98 -0.25 -3.70
C PRO A 575 -18.96 0.43 -2.77
N ASN A 576 -18.38 -0.30 -1.81
CA ASN A 576 -17.38 0.27 -0.90
C ASN A 576 -16.06 0.55 -1.61
N ILE A 577 -15.67 -0.27 -2.60
CA ILE A 577 -14.50 0.01 -3.43
C ILE A 577 -14.75 1.26 -4.29
N VAL A 578 -15.97 1.42 -4.84
CA VAL A 578 -16.33 2.63 -5.59
C VAL A 578 -16.32 3.88 -4.70
N ALA A 579 -16.89 3.81 -3.50
CA ALA A 579 -16.86 4.95 -2.57
C ALA A 579 -15.44 5.28 -2.08
N GLY A 580 -14.69 4.26 -1.68
CA GLY A 580 -13.32 4.39 -1.19
C GLY A 580 -12.37 4.98 -2.21
N TYR A 581 -12.62 4.78 -3.51
CA TYR A 581 -11.83 5.36 -4.60
C TYR A 581 -11.84 6.90 -4.61
N PHE A 582 -12.94 7.52 -4.14
CA PHE A 582 -13.08 8.99 -4.12
C PHE A 582 -13.06 9.59 -2.71
N ALA A 583 -13.20 8.77 -1.67
CA ALA A 583 -13.27 9.22 -0.30
C ALA A 583 -11.87 9.64 0.21
N PRO A 584 -11.76 10.75 0.99
CA PRO A 584 -10.49 11.05 1.67
C PRO A 584 -10.11 9.89 2.59
N GLY A 585 -8.93 9.31 2.34
CA GLY A 585 -8.48 8.10 3.02
C GLY A 585 -7.32 8.37 3.97
N GLU A 586 -6.49 7.35 4.14
CA GLU A 586 -5.14 7.50 4.69
C GLU A 586 -4.36 8.55 3.88
N LEU A 587 -3.51 9.33 4.54
CA LEU A 587 -2.72 10.42 3.93
C LEU A 587 -3.50 11.62 3.37
N SER A 588 -4.82 11.68 3.57
CA SER A 588 -5.66 12.77 3.06
C SER A 588 -6.15 13.67 4.18
N MET A 589 -6.24 14.98 3.92
CA MET A 589 -6.79 15.98 4.86
C MET A 589 -6.12 15.94 6.25
N LEU A 590 -4.79 15.90 6.30
CA LEU A 590 -4.04 15.70 7.55
C LEU A 590 -3.91 16.95 8.42
N VAL A 591 -4.03 18.11 7.79
CA VAL A 591 -3.90 19.45 8.38
C VAL A 591 -4.99 20.36 7.81
N PRO A 592 -5.30 21.50 8.46
CA PRO A 592 -6.26 22.45 7.92
C PRO A 592 -5.90 22.91 6.51
N TRP A 593 -6.90 23.24 5.69
CA TRP A 593 -6.70 23.65 4.30
C TRP A 593 -5.74 24.83 4.13
N TYR A 594 -5.72 25.77 5.08
CA TYR A 594 -4.83 26.92 5.01
C TYR A 594 -3.36 26.54 5.19
N VAL A 595 -3.07 25.45 5.91
CA VAL A 595 -1.69 24.92 6.01
C VAL A 595 -1.26 24.41 4.64
N TYR A 596 -2.08 23.58 3.99
CA TYR A 596 -1.83 23.14 2.61
C TYR A 596 -1.64 24.34 1.65
N ALA A 597 -2.54 25.32 1.70
CA ALA A 597 -2.44 26.52 0.86
C ALA A 597 -1.14 27.30 1.11
N SER A 598 -0.72 27.45 2.37
CA SER A 598 0.53 28.13 2.70
C SER A 598 1.77 27.39 2.17
N MET A 599 1.72 26.05 2.13
CA MET A 599 2.76 25.23 1.51
C MET A 599 2.80 25.43 -0.01
N MET A 600 1.64 25.52 -0.67
CA MET A 600 1.55 25.86 -2.10
C MET A 600 2.11 27.24 -2.42
N GLU A 601 1.84 28.25 -1.59
CA GLU A 601 2.47 29.57 -1.75
C GLU A 601 3.98 29.52 -1.52
N ALA A 602 4.46 28.80 -0.50
CA ALA A 602 5.90 28.62 -0.27
C ALA A 602 6.60 27.97 -1.48
N TYR A 603 5.96 26.97 -2.10
CA TYR A 603 6.45 26.34 -3.34
C TYR A 603 6.50 27.33 -4.50
N LYS A 604 5.40 28.06 -4.71
CA LYS A 604 5.29 29.08 -5.76
C LYS A 604 6.36 30.17 -5.63
N GLU A 605 6.71 30.53 -4.39
CA GLU A 605 7.80 31.48 -4.08
C GLU A 605 9.20 30.85 -4.16
N GLY A 606 9.32 29.54 -4.42
CA GLY A 606 10.58 28.80 -4.47
C GLY A 606 11.25 28.61 -3.10
N LYS A 607 10.50 28.72 -2.01
CA LYS A 607 11.02 28.65 -0.62
C LYS A 607 10.98 27.25 -0.02
N GLY A 608 10.32 26.30 -0.67
CA GLY A 608 10.24 24.90 -0.27
C GLY A 608 9.68 24.04 -1.40
N ALA A 609 9.90 22.73 -1.35
CA ALA A 609 9.42 21.77 -2.32
C ALA A 609 8.58 20.67 -1.65
N PHE A 610 7.74 19.95 -2.40
CA PHE A 610 6.93 18.86 -1.86
C PHE A 610 7.64 17.51 -1.92
N THR A 611 8.47 17.31 -2.94
CA THR A 611 9.22 16.07 -3.14
C THR A 611 10.73 16.32 -3.20
N SER A 612 11.52 15.27 -2.94
CA SER A 612 12.98 15.36 -3.04
C SER A 612 13.47 15.64 -4.47
N SER A 613 12.69 15.25 -5.49
CA SER A 613 12.97 15.54 -6.91
C SER A 613 12.80 17.04 -7.19
N GLU A 614 11.67 17.59 -6.75
CA GLU A 614 11.39 19.02 -6.84
C GLU A 614 12.40 19.86 -6.05
N ALA A 615 12.78 19.42 -4.83
CA ALA A 615 13.77 20.12 -4.00
C ALA A 615 15.11 20.30 -4.75
N GLN A 616 15.54 19.27 -5.48
CA GLN A 616 16.74 19.34 -6.33
C GLN A 616 16.55 20.31 -7.49
N ALA A 617 15.40 20.27 -8.17
CA ALA A 617 15.11 21.13 -9.33
C ALA A 617 15.01 22.62 -8.95
N LEU A 618 14.37 22.92 -7.82
CA LEU A 618 14.20 24.28 -7.29
C LEU A 618 15.46 24.78 -6.55
N ASN A 619 16.42 23.90 -6.28
CA ASN A 619 17.58 24.18 -5.41
C ASN A 619 17.15 24.72 -4.04
N THR A 620 16.20 24.02 -3.41
CA THR A 620 15.67 24.29 -2.08
C THR A 620 15.61 22.99 -1.26
N HIS A 621 15.02 23.02 -0.07
CA HIS A 621 14.73 21.83 0.73
C HIS A 621 13.26 21.38 0.55
N GLN A 622 12.99 20.12 0.90
CA GLN A 622 11.62 19.62 1.03
C GLN A 622 11.01 20.19 2.31
N LEU A 623 9.76 20.65 2.23
CA LEU A 623 9.05 21.22 3.38
C LEU A 623 8.89 20.18 4.48
N ASP A 624 9.04 20.62 5.73
CA ASP A 624 8.78 19.78 6.91
C ASP A 624 8.02 20.59 7.96
N LEU A 625 6.76 20.24 8.21
CA LEU A 625 5.92 20.91 9.21
C LEU A 625 6.49 20.81 10.64
N THR A 626 7.40 19.88 10.91
CA THR A 626 8.10 19.77 12.19
C THR A 626 9.35 20.66 12.28
N ALA A 627 9.89 21.11 11.14
CA ALA A 627 11.05 21.97 11.10
C ALA A 627 10.69 23.38 11.60
N PRO A 628 11.39 23.91 12.63
CA PRO A 628 11.04 25.21 13.21
C PRO A 628 11.08 26.39 12.23
N ASP A 629 11.93 26.33 11.21
CA ASP A 629 12.08 27.42 10.24
C ASP A 629 10.97 27.39 9.18
N ASP A 630 10.55 26.20 8.73
CA ASP A 630 9.39 26.05 7.85
C ASP A 630 8.10 26.43 8.55
N ALA A 631 7.89 25.95 9.78
CA ALA A 631 6.72 26.32 10.57
C ALA A 631 6.60 27.85 10.74
N LYS A 632 7.72 28.55 11.01
CA LYS A 632 7.74 30.02 11.07
C LYS A 632 7.46 30.68 9.73
N MET A 633 8.03 30.15 8.64
CA MET A 633 7.80 30.67 7.29
C MET A 633 6.32 30.58 6.91
N LEU A 634 5.73 29.39 7.06
CA LEU A 634 4.32 29.15 6.75
C LEU A 634 3.40 29.99 7.64
N ALA A 635 3.70 30.10 8.94
CA ALA A 635 2.98 31.01 9.83
C ALA A 635 3.09 32.49 9.40
N GLY A 636 4.24 32.90 8.83
CA GLY A 636 4.44 34.23 8.26
C GLY A 636 3.55 34.49 7.05
N ILE A 637 3.44 33.51 6.14
CA ILE A 637 2.53 33.56 4.98
C ILE A 637 1.08 33.74 5.46
N LEU A 638 0.63 32.89 6.39
CA LEU A 638 -0.71 32.95 6.96
C LEU A 638 -0.99 34.27 7.68
N SER A 639 -0.01 34.80 8.42
CA SER A 639 -0.13 36.09 9.10
C SER A 639 -0.29 37.24 8.11
N ASN A 640 0.46 37.23 7.01
CA ASN A 640 0.34 38.21 5.94
C ASN A 640 -1.04 38.14 5.25
N TRP A 641 -1.53 36.93 5.00
CA TRP A 641 -2.87 36.72 4.43
C TRP A 641 -3.97 37.25 5.34
N ALA A 642 -3.90 36.94 6.64
CA ALA A 642 -4.83 37.47 7.63
C ALA A 642 -4.81 39.02 7.70
N GLN A 643 -3.65 39.65 7.55
CA GLN A 643 -3.52 41.12 7.56
C GLN A 643 -4.03 41.78 6.29
N THR A 644 -3.83 41.15 5.13
CA THR A 644 -4.18 41.68 3.81
C THR A 644 -5.61 41.35 3.41
N GLY A 645 -6.24 40.39 4.08
CA GLY A 645 -7.51 39.80 3.66
C GLY A 645 -7.36 38.90 2.44
N TYR A 646 -6.13 38.50 2.07
CA TYR A 646 -5.91 37.52 1.02
C TYR A 646 -6.41 36.16 1.48
N ILE A 647 -7.18 35.52 0.61
CA ILE A 647 -7.56 34.12 0.73
C ILE A 647 -6.97 33.46 -0.50
N TRP A 648 -6.35 32.29 -0.33
CA TRP A 648 -6.04 31.42 -1.46
C TRP A 648 -7.36 30.88 -2.04
N ASP A 649 -8.11 31.78 -2.70
CA ASP A 649 -9.41 31.50 -3.29
C ASP A 649 -9.20 30.95 -4.69
N ASN A 650 -8.77 29.69 -4.71
CA ASN A 650 -8.87 28.85 -5.88
C ASN A 650 -10.18 28.07 -5.80
N GLY A 651 -11.30 28.81 -5.67
CA GLY A 651 -12.64 28.27 -5.71
C GLY A 651 -13.10 27.53 -4.46
N SER A 652 -12.48 27.76 -3.30
CA SER A 652 -13.15 27.41 -2.04
C SER A 652 -14.36 28.33 -1.92
N TRP A 653 -15.54 27.77 -2.15
CA TRP A 653 -16.86 28.38 -1.95
C TRP A 653 -17.18 28.65 -0.46
N ALA A 654 -16.12 28.91 0.33
CA ALA A 654 -16.13 29.22 1.75
C ALA A 654 -16.19 30.74 1.96
#